data_AF-A0A2U8FP30-F1
#
_entry.id   AF-A0A2U8FP30-F1
#
_cell.length_a   1.000
_cell.length_b   1.000
_cell.length_c   1.000
_cell.angle_alpha   90.00
_cell.angle_beta   90.00
_cell.angle_gamma   90.00
#
_symmetry.space_group_name_H-M   'P 1'
#
loop_
_entity.id
_entity.type
_entity.pdbx_description
1 polymer ?
#
loop_
_entity_poly.entity_id
_entity_poly.type
_entity_poly.pdbx_seq_one_letter_code
_entity_poly.pdbx_strand_id
1 'polypeptide(L)'
;MFKRVVLAVGLLAGALAGCGGGGGAATPGSVALAPTAGADETAQASGLVLAVTPLGASSTARVACAETQAVSVDTLGARPDDGVDDTAALQQAINTAPAGTTFVFPAGVYQISAMLLPRSDLTLCASTTATLRWTGASGHLIDAAYRGRADRFNLYNLVFDGASVILAGSGNRVVNNTFRNVNRPTAAPESDHTRMHALHIVGFEDGVIEHNVFDNIDTNTALIGHGVSGSVIRNNSMGRVYQAMHFFEITGTEVAQNRLSGMRRMGIEVQGSNLRGLVIRDNVLSDWRFEADQRELIGMSVVSGDSVVIQGNVLRCGAGCDNSERGWGMELGGAGTLAVQRNVVQGFAIGLGVAILDSVTLDGNAVYDSHSGIYKFNNGPVSGSMRVTGNHIENARDCGICGEWSLTRAPVLSGNTIAREAGRWAGDAGRRYVGIIASPVTSGASAMQIQGNRLLLEGSAAAGLHGWGVCLCGVNANLSGLTLSGNWFGGSGGDWGGGVLINAERAAGGVRFASNQFQNMAMAVAGVHTWLAGGFTASGNTAFNVPTAGLWPGVVDASARVDLPRLGLTASASGSQRTLQLSGLAGGSNATWLFGDGLSATSTASSIRHLYVLNGGQTMRARAWVGHPSGAWLTASAALPFAVPAP
;
A
#
# COMPACT_ATOMS: atom_id res chain seq x y z
N MET A 1 25.81 -1.28 16.52
CA MET A 1 26.23 -2.28 15.49
C MET A 1 24.99 -2.90 14.88
N PHE A 2 24.60 -2.51 13.67
CA PHE A 2 23.69 -3.28 12.82
C PHE A 2 24.32 -3.34 11.44
N LYS A 3 24.54 -4.56 10.92
CA LYS A 3 25.03 -4.73 9.54
C LYS A 3 23.88 -4.40 8.59
N ARG A 4 24.15 -3.61 7.54
CA ARG A 4 23.23 -3.40 6.41
C ARG A 4 22.78 -4.76 5.90
N VAL A 5 21.51 -5.09 6.06
CA VAL A 5 20.91 -6.30 5.46
C VAL A 5 20.68 -5.98 4.00
N VAL A 6 21.65 -6.33 3.16
CA VAL A 6 21.46 -6.33 1.70
C VAL A 6 20.54 -7.51 1.38
N LEU A 7 19.24 -7.26 1.31
CA LEU A 7 18.24 -8.30 1.06
C LEU A 7 18.36 -8.75 -0.40
N ALA A 8 18.89 -9.96 -0.61
CA ALA A 8 19.11 -10.48 -1.96
C ALA A 8 17.77 -10.86 -2.61
N VAL A 9 17.39 -10.16 -3.69
CA VAL A 9 16.16 -10.38 -4.49
C VAL A 9 16.19 -11.71 -5.29
N GLY A 10 17.03 -12.68 -4.91
CA GLY A 10 17.18 -13.97 -5.59
C GLY A 10 16.13 -15.04 -5.26
N LEU A 11 15.17 -14.75 -4.37
CA LEU A 11 14.30 -15.76 -3.75
C LEU A 11 12.99 -16.09 -4.50
N LEU A 12 12.52 -15.21 -5.40
CA LEU A 12 11.21 -15.41 -6.06
C LEU A 12 11.19 -16.66 -6.97
N ALA A 13 12.33 -17.03 -7.55
CA ALA A 13 12.46 -18.25 -8.34
C ALA A 13 12.40 -19.53 -7.49
N GLY A 14 12.87 -19.51 -6.23
CA GLY A 14 13.03 -20.72 -5.41
C GLY A 14 11.72 -21.40 -5.04
N ALA A 15 10.74 -20.63 -4.55
CA ALA A 15 9.43 -21.16 -4.12
C ALA A 15 8.62 -21.75 -5.30
N LEU A 16 8.77 -21.20 -6.51
CA LEU A 16 8.12 -21.71 -7.72
C LEU A 16 8.94 -22.81 -8.42
N ALA A 17 10.27 -22.78 -8.34
CA ALA A 17 11.13 -23.86 -8.86
C ALA A 17 10.95 -25.16 -8.09
N GLY A 18 10.74 -25.08 -6.76
CA GLY A 18 10.29 -26.21 -5.94
C GLY A 18 8.92 -26.78 -6.36
N CYS A 19 8.24 -26.14 -7.32
CA CYS A 19 6.98 -26.60 -7.89
C CYS A 19 7.05 -27.06 -9.35
N GLY A 20 8.16 -26.84 -10.08
CA GLY A 20 8.20 -26.91 -11.55
C GLY A 20 8.68 -28.25 -12.14
N GLY A 21 7.76 -29.01 -12.75
CA GLY A 21 8.09 -29.94 -13.83
C GLY A 21 8.13 -29.20 -15.17
N GLY A 22 9.12 -29.47 -16.03
CA GLY A 22 9.47 -28.61 -17.17
C GLY A 22 8.69 -28.85 -18.48
N GLY A 23 8.61 -27.80 -19.31
CA GLY A 23 8.07 -27.79 -20.68
C GLY A 23 8.36 -26.45 -21.40
N GLY A 24 8.62 -26.49 -22.71
CA GLY A 24 9.15 -25.35 -23.49
C GLY A 24 8.11 -24.39 -24.10
N ALA A 25 8.58 -23.25 -24.63
CA ALA A 25 7.76 -22.08 -25.02
C ALA A 25 7.68 -21.82 -26.55
N ALA A 26 6.68 -21.04 -26.98
CA ALA A 26 6.51 -20.50 -28.33
C ALA A 26 5.87 -19.09 -28.32
N THR A 27 6.07 -18.30 -29.38
CA THR A 27 5.79 -16.83 -29.45
C THR A 27 4.53 -16.46 -30.26
N PRO A 28 3.78 -15.39 -29.90
CA PRO A 28 2.59 -14.93 -30.64
C PRO A 28 2.74 -13.54 -31.33
N GLY A 29 1.81 -13.22 -32.26
CA GLY A 29 1.65 -11.91 -32.91
C GLY A 29 0.23 -11.32 -32.75
N SER A 30 0.02 -10.05 -33.12
CA SER A 30 -1.11 -9.20 -32.68
C SER A 30 -1.79 -8.38 -33.80
N VAL A 31 -3.10 -8.07 -33.64
CA VAL A 31 -3.85 -6.94 -34.27
C VAL A 31 -5.04 -6.53 -33.36
N ALA A 32 -5.48 -5.26 -33.40
CA ALA A 32 -6.54 -4.66 -32.55
C ALA A 32 -7.81 -4.18 -33.32
N LEU A 33 -8.85 -3.74 -32.60
CA LEU A 33 -10.13 -3.20 -33.12
C LEU A 33 -10.66 -1.99 -32.28
N ALA A 34 -11.66 -1.25 -32.81
CA ALA A 34 -12.17 0.04 -32.27
C ALA A 34 -13.73 0.13 -32.20
N PRO A 35 -14.34 1.12 -31.48
CA PRO A 35 -15.70 1.02 -30.87
C PRO A 35 -16.70 2.17 -31.24
N THR A 36 -17.91 2.26 -30.61
CA THR A 36 -18.48 3.48 -29.89
C THR A 36 -20.00 3.46 -29.46
N ALA A 37 -20.32 4.15 -28.32
CA ALA A 37 -21.56 4.88 -27.87
C ALA A 37 -22.97 4.23 -27.68
N GLY A 38 -23.92 4.67 -26.80
CA GLY A 38 -23.96 5.70 -25.70
C GLY A 38 -25.37 5.97 -25.04
N ALA A 39 -25.44 6.71 -23.89
CA ALA A 39 -26.61 7.40 -23.19
C ALA A 39 -27.81 6.56 -22.58
N ASP A 40 -28.62 6.95 -21.55
CA ASP A 40 -28.64 8.05 -20.52
C ASP A 40 -29.62 7.80 -19.28
N GLU A 41 -29.51 8.59 -18.18
CA GLU A 41 -30.42 8.93 -17.00
C GLU A 41 -31.09 7.85 -16.07
N THR A 42 -31.45 8.02 -14.76
CA THR A 42 -31.15 8.91 -13.57
C THR A 42 -31.59 8.25 -12.22
N ALA A 43 -31.16 8.80 -11.04
CA ALA A 43 -31.68 8.62 -9.63
C ALA A 43 -31.04 7.59 -8.63
N GLN A 44 -31.31 7.76 -7.30
CA GLN A 44 -30.36 7.57 -6.17
C GLN A 44 -30.66 6.49 -5.07
N ALA A 45 -29.68 6.31 -4.16
CA ALA A 45 -29.60 5.59 -2.85
C ALA A 45 -29.06 4.12 -2.86
N SER A 46 -28.14 3.65 -1.98
CA SER A 46 -27.17 4.25 -1.02
C SER A 46 -25.98 3.27 -0.77
N GLY A 47 -24.91 3.63 -0.03
CA GLY A 47 -23.78 2.70 0.23
C GLY A 47 -22.56 3.23 1.03
N LEU A 48 -21.65 2.34 1.43
CA LEU A 48 -20.45 2.63 2.23
C LEU A 48 -19.48 3.57 1.48
N VAL A 49 -19.48 4.85 1.87
CA VAL A 49 -18.66 5.89 1.25
C VAL A 49 -17.26 5.88 1.87
N LEU A 50 -16.25 5.45 1.11
CA LEU A 50 -14.89 5.92 1.37
C LEU A 50 -14.81 7.32 0.78
N ALA A 51 -15.13 8.32 1.60
CA ALA A 51 -15.22 9.72 1.19
C ALA A 51 -13.82 10.29 0.96
N VAL A 52 -13.18 9.88 -0.13
CA VAL A 52 -12.10 10.67 -0.74
C VAL A 52 -12.78 11.87 -1.37
N THR A 53 -13.07 12.87 -0.54
CA THR A 53 -13.39 14.20 -1.04
C THR A 53 -12.24 14.61 -1.95
N PRO A 54 -12.51 15.00 -3.21
CA PRO A 54 -11.50 15.67 -4.00
C PRO A 54 -11.23 17.00 -3.32
N LEU A 55 -10.23 17.01 -2.44
CA LEU A 55 -9.67 18.20 -1.81
C LEU A 55 -8.96 19.01 -2.89
N GLY A 56 -9.75 19.61 -3.79
CA GLY A 56 -9.29 20.57 -4.77
C GLY A 56 -8.49 21.63 -4.03
N ALA A 57 -7.19 21.72 -4.39
CA ALA A 57 -6.09 22.30 -3.62
C ALA A 57 -6.58 23.18 -2.45
N SER A 58 -6.82 22.52 -1.30
CA SER A 58 -7.37 23.21 -0.14
C SER A 58 -6.44 24.37 0.20
N SER A 59 -6.91 25.60 0.02
CA SER A 59 -6.15 26.78 0.38
C SER A 59 -6.05 26.80 1.89
N THR A 60 -5.01 26.17 2.42
CA THR A 60 -4.78 26.02 3.85
C THR A 60 -4.79 27.40 4.46
N ALA A 61 -5.80 27.66 5.29
CA ALA A 61 -5.96 28.95 5.94
C ALA A 61 -4.68 29.24 6.71
N ARG A 62 -3.97 30.31 6.31
CA ARG A 62 -2.70 30.69 6.93
C ARG A 62 -2.90 30.82 8.43
N VAL A 63 -1.96 30.29 9.21
CA VAL A 63 -1.98 30.47 10.66
C VAL A 63 -1.78 31.96 10.92
N ALA A 64 -2.73 32.63 11.58
CA ALA A 64 -2.54 34.02 11.96
C ALA A 64 -1.34 34.14 12.90
N CYS A 65 -0.39 35.04 12.62
CA CYS A 65 0.67 35.34 13.55
C CYS A 65 0.06 35.96 14.80
N ALA A 66 0.39 35.44 15.98
CA ALA A 66 -0.11 35.97 17.24
C ALA A 66 0.39 37.41 17.42
N GLU A 67 -0.54 38.37 17.54
CA GLU A 67 -0.21 39.79 17.72
C GLU A 67 0.34 40.10 19.13
N THR A 68 -0.05 39.29 20.12
CA THR A 68 0.45 39.38 21.49
C THR A 68 1.96 39.10 21.53
N GLN A 69 2.75 40.12 21.86
CA GLN A 69 4.22 40.07 21.80
C GLN A 69 4.78 39.81 20.38
N ALA A 70 4.07 40.27 19.35
CA ALA A 70 4.62 40.34 18.00
C ALA A 70 5.72 41.41 17.90
N VAL A 71 6.87 41.04 17.34
CA VAL A 71 7.96 41.96 16.98
C VAL A 71 8.35 41.69 15.53
N SER A 72 8.30 42.71 14.68
CA SER A 72 8.66 42.58 13.27
C SER A 72 10.19 42.61 13.08
N VAL A 73 10.74 41.68 12.31
CA VAL A 73 12.20 41.49 12.19
C VAL A 73 12.93 42.64 11.49
N ASP A 74 12.21 43.45 10.71
CA ASP A 74 12.71 44.68 10.08
C ASP A 74 13.11 45.75 11.11
N THR A 75 12.34 45.89 12.19
CA THR A 75 12.68 46.76 13.34
C THR A 75 13.92 46.29 14.10
N LEU A 76 14.32 45.02 13.90
CA LEU A 76 15.50 44.39 14.51
C LEU A 76 16.70 44.35 13.55
N GLY A 77 16.57 44.94 12.36
CA GLY A 77 17.65 45.13 11.39
C GLY A 77 17.71 44.10 10.25
N ALA A 78 16.87 43.07 10.25
CA ALA A 78 16.80 42.08 9.17
C ALA A 78 15.90 42.59 8.04
N ARG A 79 16.40 42.70 6.81
CA ARG A 79 15.75 43.40 5.70
C ARG A 79 15.57 42.45 4.50
N PRO A 80 14.33 42.14 4.10
CA PRO A 80 14.12 41.29 2.94
C PRO A 80 14.57 42.00 1.65
N ASP A 81 15.04 41.20 0.69
CA ASP A 81 15.32 41.58 -0.70
C ASP A 81 16.40 42.66 -0.93
N ASP A 82 17.18 43.05 0.10
CA ASP A 82 18.28 44.01 -0.05
C ASP A 82 19.63 43.37 -0.47
N GLY A 83 19.71 42.03 -0.42
CA GLY A 83 20.89 41.24 -0.79
C GLY A 83 21.99 41.17 0.28
N VAL A 84 21.73 41.70 1.49
CA VAL A 84 22.62 41.63 2.66
C VAL A 84 22.33 40.36 3.46
N ASP A 85 23.28 39.93 4.29
CA ASP A 85 23.13 38.80 5.21
C ASP A 85 22.41 39.21 6.51
N ASP A 86 21.23 38.65 6.74
CA ASP A 86 20.36 38.92 7.89
C ASP A 86 20.75 38.15 9.16
N THR A 87 21.66 37.18 9.03
CA THR A 87 21.95 36.18 10.09
C THR A 87 22.27 36.84 11.43
N ALA A 88 23.11 37.89 11.43
CA ALA A 88 23.53 38.55 12.66
C ALA A 88 22.36 39.27 13.36
N ALA A 89 21.50 39.96 12.59
CA ALA A 89 20.33 40.66 13.10
C ALA A 89 19.30 39.68 13.68
N LEU A 90 18.97 38.62 12.93
CA LEU A 90 18.03 37.58 13.37
C LEU A 90 18.54 36.80 14.58
N GLN A 91 19.83 36.46 14.63
CA GLN A 91 20.40 35.79 15.80
C GLN A 91 20.45 36.71 17.03
N GLN A 92 20.74 38.00 16.85
CA GLN A 92 20.67 38.97 17.95
C GLN A 92 19.25 39.09 18.50
N ALA A 93 18.25 39.19 17.63
CA ALA A 93 16.83 39.18 18.00
C ALA A 93 16.46 37.93 18.83
N ILE A 94 16.80 36.74 18.32
CA ILE A 94 16.60 35.46 19.01
C ILE A 94 17.29 35.42 20.37
N ASN A 95 18.48 36.01 20.51
CA ASN A 95 19.23 36.03 21.77
C ASN A 95 18.59 36.95 22.82
N THR A 96 17.99 38.08 22.43
CA THR A 96 17.52 39.11 23.37
C THR A 96 16.02 39.07 23.70
N ALA A 97 15.20 38.43 22.87
CA ALA A 97 13.74 38.45 23.05
C ALA A 97 13.24 37.73 24.34
N PRO A 98 12.15 38.20 24.97
CA PRO A 98 11.45 37.44 26.00
C PRO A 98 10.91 36.09 25.50
N ALA A 99 10.76 35.12 26.40
CA ALA A 99 9.94 33.94 26.15
C ALA A 99 8.48 34.36 25.88
N GLY A 100 7.83 33.72 24.90
CA GLY A 100 6.51 34.09 24.37
C GLY A 100 6.55 34.95 23.09
N THR A 101 7.73 35.49 22.72
CA THR A 101 7.84 36.42 21.57
C THR A 101 7.51 35.75 20.24
N THR A 102 6.70 36.43 19.42
CA THR A 102 6.45 36.08 18.03
C THR A 102 7.23 37.02 17.12
N PHE A 103 8.25 36.50 16.43
CA PHE A 103 8.93 37.22 15.38
C PHE A 103 8.08 37.19 14.10
N VAL A 104 7.64 38.36 13.66
CA VAL A 104 6.87 38.54 12.43
C VAL A 104 7.82 38.86 11.28
N PHE A 105 7.73 38.07 10.21
CA PHE A 105 8.47 38.28 8.97
C PHE A 105 7.56 38.94 7.92
N PRO A 106 7.84 40.19 7.53
CA PRO A 106 7.35 40.77 6.27
C PRO A 106 7.66 39.89 5.04
N ALA A 107 6.95 40.14 3.93
CA ALA A 107 7.20 39.45 2.67
C ALA A 107 8.60 39.74 2.13
N GLY A 108 9.17 38.75 1.42
CA GLY A 108 10.43 38.87 0.68
C GLY A 108 11.46 37.80 1.07
N VAL A 109 12.71 37.96 0.63
CA VAL A 109 13.80 37.00 0.84
C VAL A 109 14.86 37.55 1.81
N TYR A 110 15.04 36.84 2.92
CA TYR A 110 16.09 37.06 3.90
C TYR A 110 17.27 36.13 3.63
N GLN A 111 18.51 36.61 3.62
CA GLN A 111 19.69 35.79 3.37
C GLN A 111 20.30 35.30 4.69
N ILE A 112 20.56 34.00 4.78
CA ILE A 112 21.05 33.33 5.99
C ILE A 112 22.37 32.60 5.68
N SER A 113 23.50 33.17 6.09
CA SER A 113 24.84 32.62 5.85
C SER A 113 25.34 31.66 6.94
N ALA A 114 24.77 31.73 8.16
CA ALA A 114 25.10 30.82 9.26
C ALA A 114 23.86 30.38 10.05
N MET A 115 23.99 29.30 10.83
CA MET A 115 22.87 28.62 11.46
C MET A 115 22.19 29.49 12.51
N LEU A 116 20.86 29.64 12.43
CA LEU A 116 20.07 30.26 13.49
C LEU A 116 19.87 29.27 14.65
N LEU A 117 20.17 29.73 15.86
CA LEU A 117 20.15 28.95 17.11
C LEU A 117 18.98 29.46 17.98
N PRO A 118 17.76 28.93 17.80
CA PRO A 118 16.59 29.34 18.57
C PRO A 118 16.66 28.92 20.04
N ARG A 119 15.71 29.44 20.82
CA ARG A 119 15.46 29.06 22.21
C ARG A 119 14.01 28.61 22.34
N SER A 120 13.70 27.93 23.45
CA SER A 120 12.33 27.58 23.82
C SER A 120 11.40 28.81 23.85
N ASP A 121 10.10 28.58 23.69
CA ASP A 121 9.05 29.60 23.78
C ASP A 121 9.20 30.77 22.78
N LEU A 122 9.68 30.51 21.56
CA LEU A 122 9.73 31.50 20.49
C LEU A 122 8.89 31.06 19.29
N THR A 123 8.28 32.00 18.58
CA THR A 123 7.57 31.71 17.33
C THR A 123 8.19 32.51 16.19
N LEU A 124 8.51 31.86 15.07
CA LEU A 124 8.80 32.52 13.80
C LEU A 124 7.55 32.41 12.92
N CYS A 125 6.98 33.54 12.51
CA CYS A 125 5.76 33.56 11.72
C CYS A 125 5.82 34.60 10.60
N ALA A 126 5.39 34.24 9.39
CA ALA A 126 5.18 35.19 8.33
C ALA A 126 3.68 35.52 8.18
N SER A 127 3.30 36.79 8.21
CA SER A 127 1.91 37.20 7.94
C SER A 127 1.55 37.01 6.47
N THR A 128 2.56 37.12 5.61
CA THR A 128 2.54 36.90 4.16
C THR A 128 3.59 35.83 3.81
N THR A 129 4.09 35.74 2.58
CA THR A 129 5.12 34.74 2.23
C THR A 129 6.51 35.33 2.42
N ALA A 130 7.19 34.96 3.51
CA ALA A 130 8.59 35.27 3.74
C ALA A 130 9.47 34.04 3.43
N THR A 131 10.62 34.26 2.80
CA THR A 131 11.60 33.22 2.50
C THR A 131 12.87 33.44 3.32
N LEU A 132 13.25 32.45 4.12
CA LEU A 132 14.59 32.33 4.67
C LEU A 132 15.41 31.53 3.66
N ARG A 133 16.38 32.18 3.01
CA ARG A 133 17.25 31.57 2.00
C ARG A 133 18.63 31.30 2.59
N TRP A 134 19.06 30.05 2.50
CA TRP A 134 20.40 29.66 2.89
C TRP A 134 21.43 30.12 1.86
N THR A 135 22.47 30.80 2.32
CA THR A 135 23.64 31.26 1.53
C THR A 135 24.98 30.73 2.06
N GLY A 136 24.97 30.05 3.20
CA GLY A 136 26.17 29.51 3.84
C GLY A 136 26.78 28.32 3.08
N ALA A 137 28.08 28.10 3.25
CA ALA A 137 28.78 27.00 2.58
C ALA A 137 28.44 25.60 3.15
N SER A 138 28.04 25.51 4.43
CA SER A 138 27.65 24.25 5.08
C SER A 138 26.90 24.51 6.39
N GLY A 139 25.96 23.64 6.74
CA GLY A 139 25.20 23.72 8.00
C GLY A 139 23.71 23.48 7.81
N HIS A 140 22.92 24.04 8.72
CA HIS A 140 21.47 24.04 8.72
C HIS A 140 20.99 25.50 8.79
N LEU A 141 19.81 25.79 8.26
CA LEU A 141 19.21 27.13 8.35
C LEU A 141 18.83 27.43 9.81
N ILE A 142 18.24 26.45 10.49
CA ILE A 142 17.92 26.48 11.92
C ILE A 142 18.48 25.21 12.57
N ASP A 143 19.12 25.35 13.72
CA ASP A 143 19.49 24.23 14.59
C ASP A 143 18.98 24.47 16.03
N ALA A 144 17.80 23.93 16.32
CA ALA A 144 17.16 23.97 17.64
C ALA A 144 17.58 22.79 18.55
N ALA A 145 18.62 22.04 18.20
CA ALA A 145 19.21 20.97 19.01
C ALA A 145 20.61 21.35 19.56
N TYR A 146 21.31 22.29 18.91
CA TYR A 146 22.71 22.66 19.18
C TYR A 146 23.02 23.01 20.66
N ARG A 147 22.10 23.67 21.38
CA ARG A 147 22.29 24.08 22.79
C ARG A 147 21.43 23.28 23.78
N GLY A 148 20.93 22.12 23.37
CA GLY A 148 19.87 21.39 24.04
C GLY A 148 18.54 21.50 23.27
N ARG A 149 17.47 20.97 23.85
CA ARG A 149 16.12 20.99 23.26
C ARG A 149 15.50 22.38 23.38
N ALA A 150 14.85 22.86 22.32
CA ALA A 150 14.04 24.08 22.32
C ALA A 150 12.56 23.70 22.31
N ASP A 151 11.92 23.73 23.48
CA ASP A 151 10.50 23.40 23.65
C ASP A 151 9.60 24.55 23.17
N ARG A 152 8.46 24.22 22.57
CA ARG A 152 7.43 25.17 22.10
C ARG A 152 7.99 26.24 21.14
N PHE A 153 9.03 25.90 20.39
CA PHE A 153 9.53 26.65 19.26
C PHE A 153 8.66 26.38 18.03
N ASN A 154 8.03 27.44 17.49
CA ASN A 154 6.99 27.30 16.46
C ASN A 154 7.39 28.00 15.15
N LEU A 155 7.03 27.38 14.03
CA LEU A 155 7.32 27.83 12.67
C LEU A 155 6.02 27.91 11.86
N TYR A 156 5.63 29.09 11.40
CA TYR A 156 4.37 29.33 10.70
C TYR A 156 4.52 30.12 9.39
N ASN A 157 3.94 29.61 8.30
CA ASN A 157 3.83 30.27 6.99
C ASN A 157 5.17 30.63 6.30
N LEU A 158 6.30 30.08 6.75
CA LEU A 158 7.63 30.40 6.24
C LEU A 158 8.01 29.54 5.03
N VAL A 159 8.90 30.06 4.17
CA VAL A 159 9.60 29.28 3.15
C VAL A 159 11.05 29.10 3.56
N PHE A 160 11.50 27.86 3.70
CA PHE A 160 12.90 27.48 3.95
C PHE A 160 13.50 27.01 2.61
N ASP A 161 14.50 27.74 2.12
CA ASP A 161 15.04 27.61 0.76
C ASP A 161 16.54 27.29 0.82
N GLY A 162 16.93 26.04 0.49
CA GLY A 162 18.33 25.65 0.29
C GLY A 162 19.04 24.88 1.41
N ALA A 163 18.49 24.78 2.63
CA ALA A 163 19.09 24.00 3.72
C ALA A 163 18.05 23.43 4.72
N SER A 164 18.51 22.50 5.57
CA SER A 164 17.73 21.83 6.61
C SER A 164 17.25 22.76 7.72
N VAL A 165 16.15 22.37 8.36
CA VAL A 165 15.74 22.84 9.69
C VAL A 165 15.82 21.67 10.68
N ILE A 166 16.52 21.84 11.80
CA ILE A 166 16.53 20.87 12.91
C ILE A 166 15.69 21.40 14.07
N LEU A 167 14.75 20.58 14.56
CA LEU A 167 13.93 20.83 15.73
C LEU A 167 14.15 19.75 16.80
N ALA A 168 14.18 20.14 18.07
CA ALA A 168 14.27 19.21 19.18
C ALA A 168 13.49 19.72 20.39
N GLY A 169 12.80 18.83 21.11
CA GLY A 169 11.97 19.19 22.27
C GLY A 169 10.47 19.05 22.06
N SER A 170 9.75 19.42 23.12
CA SER A 170 8.32 19.18 23.32
C SER A 170 7.44 20.34 22.85
N GLY A 171 6.21 20.04 22.43
CA GLY A 171 5.17 21.03 22.09
C GLY A 171 5.49 21.90 20.86
N ASN A 172 6.48 21.51 20.06
CA ASN A 172 6.93 22.23 18.86
C ASN A 172 5.89 22.14 17.73
N ARG A 173 5.68 23.23 16.99
CA ARG A 173 4.66 23.31 15.93
C ARG A 173 5.23 23.81 14.62
N VAL A 174 5.10 23.02 13.56
CA VAL A 174 5.52 23.33 12.19
C VAL A 174 4.29 23.31 11.31
N VAL A 175 3.70 24.49 11.05
CA VAL A 175 2.41 24.56 10.35
C VAL A 175 2.46 25.49 9.14
N ASN A 176 1.97 24.99 8.01
CA ASN A 176 1.80 25.75 6.75
C ASN A 176 3.11 26.32 6.17
N ASN A 177 4.25 25.66 6.39
CA ASN A 177 5.56 26.07 5.85
C ASN A 177 5.85 25.39 4.51
N THR A 178 6.79 25.94 3.74
CA THR A 178 7.36 25.29 2.55
C THR A 178 8.84 25.03 2.76
N PHE A 179 9.29 23.79 2.59
CA PHE A 179 10.69 23.40 2.56
C PHE A 179 11.06 23.08 1.12
N ARG A 180 12.09 23.71 0.55
CA ARG A 180 12.47 23.48 -0.84
C ARG A 180 13.95 23.60 -1.16
N ASN A 181 14.33 23.01 -2.30
CA ASN A 181 15.67 23.08 -2.87
C ASN A 181 16.78 22.58 -1.94
N VAL A 182 16.44 21.68 -1.01
CA VAL A 182 17.41 21.09 -0.07
C VAL A 182 18.11 19.94 -0.78
N ASN A 183 19.18 20.29 -1.49
CA ASN A 183 19.95 19.42 -2.39
C ASN A 183 21.23 18.93 -1.71
N ARG A 184 21.68 17.71 -2.05
CA ARG A 184 22.93 17.18 -1.51
C ARG A 184 24.12 18.02 -2.01
N PRO A 185 24.97 18.57 -1.12
CA PRO A 185 26.22 19.17 -1.57
C PRO A 185 27.05 18.10 -2.28
N THR A 186 27.57 18.41 -3.48
CA THR A 186 28.30 17.46 -4.33
C THR A 186 29.54 16.84 -3.65
N ALA A 187 30.05 17.45 -2.58
CA ALA A 187 31.17 16.97 -1.78
C ALA A 187 30.79 16.38 -0.41
N ALA A 188 29.51 16.29 -0.05
CA ALA A 188 29.09 15.80 1.26
C ALA A 188 29.29 14.26 1.39
N PRO A 189 30.15 13.78 2.30
CA PRO A 189 30.35 12.35 2.52
C PRO A 189 29.06 11.70 3.03
N GLU A 190 28.85 10.42 2.71
CA GLU A 190 27.62 9.68 3.07
C GLU A 190 27.34 9.69 4.59
N SER A 191 28.37 9.85 5.42
CA SER A 191 28.29 9.94 6.88
C SER A 191 27.65 11.22 7.42
N ASP A 192 27.53 12.29 6.62
CA ASP A 192 27.00 13.60 7.04
C ASP A 192 25.47 13.62 7.02
N HIS A 193 24.86 12.60 7.63
CA HIS A 193 23.43 12.30 7.51
C HIS A 193 22.55 13.48 7.93
N THR A 194 22.91 14.22 8.98
CA THR A 194 22.08 15.33 9.51
C THR A 194 21.81 16.44 8.50
N ARG A 195 22.71 16.65 7.51
CA ARG A 195 22.55 17.66 6.45
C ARG A 195 21.72 17.18 5.26
N MET A 196 21.26 15.94 5.26
CA MET A 196 20.57 15.33 4.13
C MET A 196 19.04 15.37 4.25
N HIS A 197 18.51 16.32 5.01
CA HIS A 197 17.09 16.36 5.35
C HIS A 197 16.52 17.77 5.24
N ALA A 198 15.25 17.90 4.87
CA ALA A 198 14.61 19.21 4.81
C ALA A 198 14.11 19.66 6.20
N LEU A 199 13.45 18.75 6.92
CA LEU A 199 13.10 18.88 8.33
C LEU A 199 13.60 17.65 9.10
N HIS A 200 14.34 17.87 10.18
CA HIS A 200 14.86 16.85 11.08
C HIS A 200 14.33 17.11 12.49
N ILE A 201 13.60 16.15 13.07
CA ILE A 201 13.03 16.27 14.42
C ILE A 201 13.70 15.27 15.39
N VAL A 202 14.11 15.71 16.58
CA VAL A 202 14.88 14.89 17.54
C VAL A 202 14.34 15.03 18.96
N GLY A 203 13.83 13.95 19.55
CA GLY A 203 13.12 14.04 20.83
C GLY A 203 11.91 14.96 20.70
N PHE A 204 11.06 14.69 19.71
CA PHE A 204 9.94 15.54 19.30
C PHE A 204 8.66 14.99 19.94
N GLU A 205 8.24 15.65 21.01
CA GLU A 205 7.24 15.14 21.96
C GLU A 205 6.02 16.07 21.94
N ASP A 206 4.80 15.54 21.87
CA ASP A 206 3.53 16.30 21.84
C ASP A 206 3.48 17.43 20.77
N GLY A 207 4.20 17.25 19.65
CA GLY A 207 4.36 18.25 18.60
C GLY A 207 3.42 18.07 17.41
N VAL A 208 3.35 19.10 16.55
CA VAL A 208 2.47 19.12 15.37
C VAL A 208 3.24 19.51 14.11
N ILE A 209 3.12 18.70 13.06
CA ILE A 209 3.64 18.97 11.72
C ILE A 209 2.47 18.90 10.74
N GLU A 210 1.91 20.06 10.37
CA GLU A 210 0.66 20.12 9.60
C GLU A 210 0.70 21.08 8.41
N HIS A 211 0.05 20.70 7.29
CA HIS A 211 -0.13 21.57 6.12
C HIS A 211 1.18 22.05 5.46
N ASN A 212 2.32 21.39 5.70
CA ASN A 212 3.59 21.79 5.12
C ASN A 212 3.77 21.22 3.71
N VAL A 213 4.52 21.93 2.87
CA VAL A 213 4.94 21.49 1.54
C VAL A 213 6.43 21.20 1.55
N PHE A 214 6.83 20.04 1.03
CA PHE A 214 8.23 19.67 0.82
C PHE A 214 8.42 19.43 -0.67
N ASP A 215 9.25 20.23 -1.34
CA ASP A 215 9.40 20.14 -2.80
C ASP A 215 10.87 20.27 -3.24
N ASN A 216 11.29 19.46 -4.21
CA ASN A 216 12.66 19.44 -4.73
C ASN A 216 13.69 19.17 -3.61
N ILE A 217 13.57 18.00 -2.96
CA ILE A 217 14.44 17.55 -1.87
C ILE A 217 15.32 16.39 -2.37
N ASP A 218 16.44 16.74 -2.99
CA ASP A 218 17.37 15.80 -3.63
C ASP A 218 18.53 15.35 -2.70
N THR A 219 18.29 15.42 -1.39
CA THR A 219 19.24 15.02 -0.34
C THR A 219 19.07 13.54 0.05
N ASN A 220 18.23 13.25 1.05
CA ASN A 220 17.93 11.91 1.53
C ASN A 220 16.45 11.78 1.94
N THR A 221 15.96 12.63 2.86
CA THR A 221 14.56 12.54 3.33
C THR A 221 13.94 13.91 3.56
N ALA A 222 12.72 14.16 3.08
CA ALA A 222 12.01 15.41 3.34
C ALA A 222 11.76 15.62 4.85
N LEU A 223 11.23 14.60 5.54
CA LEU A 223 11.06 14.62 7.00
C LEU A 223 11.74 13.40 7.62
N ILE A 224 12.77 13.61 8.44
CA ILE A 224 13.34 12.58 9.31
C ILE A 224 13.00 12.86 10.78
N GLY A 225 12.73 11.82 11.57
CA GLY A 225 12.52 11.95 13.01
C GLY A 225 13.20 10.87 13.83
N HIS A 226 13.70 11.24 15.00
CA HIS A 226 14.29 10.34 15.99
C HIS A 226 13.65 10.57 17.36
N GLY A 227 13.08 9.54 17.99
CA GLY A 227 12.43 9.67 19.30
C GLY A 227 11.22 10.60 19.23
N VAL A 228 10.20 10.21 18.44
CA VAL A 228 8.97 10.99 18.24
C VAL A 228 7.88 10.42 19.14
N SER A 229 7.19 11.25 19.93
CA SER A 229 6.12 10.77 20.80
C SER A 229 4.92 11.73 20.87
N GLY A 230 3.72 11.18 21.10
CA GLY A 230 2.50 11.97 21.35
C GLY A 230 2.08 12.93 20.22
N SER A 231 2.68 12.81 19.04
CA SER A 231 2.71 13.88 18.03
C SER A 231 1.68 13.65 16.92
N VAL A 232 1.46 14.69 16.09
CA VAL A 232 0.58 14.63 14.92
C VAL A 232 1.31 15.14 13.68
N ILE A 233 1.40 14.30 12.64
CA ILE A 233 2.07 14.59 11.36
C ILE A 233 1.05 14.37 10.25
N ARG A 234 0.34 15.43 9.84
CA ARG A 234 -0.80 15.28 8.92
C ARG A 234 -0.97 16.38 7.87
N ASN A 235 -1.75 16.08 6.84
CA ASN A 235 -2.10 17.03 5.76
C ASN A 235 -0.87 17.67 5.06
N ASN A 236 0.31 17.05 5.12
CA ASN A 236 1.51 17.55 4.45
C ASN A 236 1.57 17.06 3.00
N SER A 237 2.14 17.87 2.11
CA SER A 237 2.42 17.51 0.72
C SER A 237 3.92 17.34 0.51
N MET A 238 4.34 16.24 -0.12
CA MET A 238 5.74 15.98 -0.45
C MET A 238 5.86 15.63 -1.93
N GLY A 239 6.61 16.44 -2.69
CA GLY A 239 6.79 16.29 -4.13
C GLY A 239 8.28 16.26 -4.50
N ARG A 240 8.68 15.38 -5.42
CA ARG A 240 10.05 15.37 -5.97
C ARG A 240 11.12 15.23 -4.87
N VAL A 241 10.99 14.18 -4.07
CA VAL A 241 11.85 13.90 -2.90
C VAL A 241 12.58 12.58 -3.08
N TYR A 242 13.79 12.42 -2.53
CA TYR A 242 14.45 11.11 -2.54
C TYR A 242 13.68 10.10 -1.70
N GLN A 243 13.38 10.46 -0.44
CA GLN A 243 12.45 9.78 0.45
C GLN A 243 11.51 10.82 1.08
N ALA A 244 10.26 10.46 1.34
CA ALA A 244 9.29 11.39 1.94
C ALA A 244 9.44 11.47 3.47
N MET A 245 9.21 10.38 4.20
CA MET A 245 9.27 10.32 5.66
C MET A 245 10.11 9.14 6.14
N HIS A 246 10.94 9.37 7.17
CA HIS A 246 11.72 8.32 7.84
C HIS A 246 11.73 8.56 9.34
N PHE A 247 11.17 7.64 10.14
CA PHE A 247 11.11 7.75 11.58
C PHE A 247 11.87 6.62 12.28
N PHE A 248 12.68 6.98 13.27
CA PHE A 248 13.30 6.09 14.23
C PHE A 248 12.62 6.30 15.58
N GLU A 249 12.06 5.24 16.17
CA GLU A 249 11.46 5.26 17.51
C GLU A 249 10.30 6.28 17.64
N ILE A 250 9.16 5.97 17.00
CA ILE A 250 7.94 6.80 16.97
C ILE A 250 6.77 6.13 17.72
N THR A 251 6.25 6.77 18.76
CA THR A 251 5.26 6.21 19.70
C THR A 251 4.04 7.11 19.89
N GLY A 252 2.85 6.55 20.09
CA GLY A 252 1.62 7.31 20.37
C GLY A 252 1.35 8.46 19.40
N THR A 253 1.80 8.32 18.15
CA THR A 253 1.91 9.40 17.17
C THR A 253 1.07 9.03 15.95
N GLU A 254 0.42 10.03 15.36
CA GLU A 254 -0.41 9.89 14.18
C GLU A 254 0.30 10.44 12.94
N VAL A 255 0.43 9.62 11.89
CA VAL A 255 0.91 10.01 10.57
C VAL A 255 -0.24 9.85 9.57
N ALA A 256 -0.95 10.94 9.27
CA ALA A 256 -2.24 10.84 8.59
C ALA A 256 -2.47 11.83 7.43
N GLN A 257 -3.26 11.44 6.43
CA GLN A 257 -3.77 12.36 5.38
C GLN A 257 -2.67 13.11 4.58
N ASN A 258 -1.44 12.59 4.55
CA ASN A 258 -0.34 13.21 3.80
C ASN A 258 -0.40 12.76 2.32
N ARG A 259 -0.01 13.66 1.39
CA ARG A 259 0.05 13.39 -0.06
C ARG A 259 1.52 13.39 -0.52
N LEU A 260 2.05 12.22 -0.87
CA LEU A 260 3.45 12.01 -1.24
C LEU A 260 3.52 11.61 -2.72
N SER A 261 4.32 12.31 -3.53
CA SER A 261 4.42 12.08 -4.98
C SER A 261 5.84 12.31 -5.51
N GLY A 262 6.19 11.67 -6.62
CA GLY A 262 7.49 11.89 -7.25
C GLY A 262 8.68 11.40 -6.42
N MET A 263 8.48 10.38 -5.59
CA MET A 263 9.51 9.80 -4.71
C MET A 263 10.50 8.95 -5.52
N ARG A 264 11.79 9.00 -5.20
CA ARG A 264 12.84 8.20 -5.88
C ARG A 264 13.06 6.83 -5.23
N ARG A 265 12.97 6.73 -3.90
CA ARG A 265 13.24 5.49 -3.14
C ARG A 265 12.07 5.07 -2.23
N MET A 266 11.70 5.88 -1.24
CA MET A 266 10.72 5.48 -0.22
C MET A 266 9.67 6.53 0.12
N GLY A 267 8.46 6.06 0.43
CA GLY A 267 7.37 6.89 0.95
C GLY A 267 7.50 7.13 2.45
N ILE A 268 6.98 6.19 3.26
CA ILE A 268 7.04 6.27 4.72
C ILE A 268 7.85 5.08 5.26
N GLU A 269 9.02 5.34 5.83
CA GLU A 269 9.81 4.35 6.57
C GLU A 269 9.69 4.58 8.08
N VAL A 270 9.50 3.50 8.84
CA VAL A 270 9.48 3.50 10.30
C VAL A 270 10.32 2.33 10.82
N GLN A 271 11.30 2.64 11.65
CA GLN A 271 12.22 1.69 12.27
C GLN A 271 12.34 1.94 13.79
N GLY A 272 12.78 0.94 14.55
CA GLY A 272 13.09 1.06 15.97
C GLY A 272 12.63 -0.15 16.77
N SER A 273 12.77 -0.11 18.10
CA SER A 273 12.28 -1.17 19.00
C SER A 273 10.98 -0.82 19.71
N ASN A 274 10.68 0.48 19.86
CA ASN A 274 9.52 1.00 20.58
C ASN A 274 8.66 1.84 19.65
N LEU A 275 7.65 1.22 19.03
CA LEU A 275 6.70 1.89 18.13
C LEU A 275 5.26 1.80 18.66
N ARG A 276 5.10 1.83 19.99
CA ARG A 276 3.82 1.57 20.67
C ARG A 276 2.76 2.59 20.30
N GLY A 277 1.61 2.14 19.81
CA GLY A 277 0.44 2.99 19.54
C GLY A 277 0.62 3.95 18.36
N LEU A 278 1.52 3.65 17.42
CA LEU A 278 1.64 4.35 16.15
C LEU A 278 0.41 4.12 15.25
N VAL A 279 -0.12 5.19 14.67
CA VAL A 279 -1.21 5.12 13.68
C VAL A 279 -0.77 5.79 12.38
N ILE A 280 -0.75 5.04 11.27
CA ILE A 280 -0.47 5.53 9.92
C ILE A 280 -1.73 5.38 9.08
N ARG A 281 -2.43 6.47 8.75
CA ARG A 281 -3.73 6.37 8.08
C ARG A 281 -4.04 7.37 6.98
N ASP A 282 -4.85 6.93 6.02
CA ASP A 282 -5.43 7.80 4.98
C ASP A 282 -4.40 8.61 4.16
N ASN A 283 -3.13 8.17 4.12
CA ASN A 283 -2.08 8.79 3.33
C ASN A 283 -2.18 8.33 1.87
N VAL A 284 -1.85 9.22 0.92
CA VAL A 284 -1.81 8.91 -0.51
C VAL A 284 -0.36 9.02 -0.99
N LEU A 285 0.16 7.94 -1.55
CA LEU A 285 1.51 7.84 -2.08
C LEU A 285 1.42 7.45 -3.57
N SER A 286 1.97 8.26 -4.47
CA SER A 286 1.82 8.08 -5.93
C SER A 286 3.06 8.43 -6.75
N ASP A 287 3.02 8.06 -8.04
CA ASP A 287 3.89 8.60 -9.10
C ASP A 287 5.39 8.54 -8.79
N TRP A 288 5.90 7.33 -8.54
CA TRP A 288 7.32 7.14 -8.26
C TRP A 288 8.19 7.49 -9.46
N ARG A 289 9.34 8.09 -9.17
CA ARG A 289 10.37 8.44 -10.16
C ARG A 289 11.45 7.38 -10.12
N PHE A 290 11.35 6.41 -11.02
CA PHE A 290 12.35 5.36 -11.13
C PHE A 290 13.62 5.89 -11.81
N GLU A 291 14.76 5.59 -11.21
CA GLU A 291 16.09 5.82 -11.78
C GLU A 291 16.84 4.49 -11.83
N ALA A 292 17.63 4.28 -12.89
CA ALA A 292 18.16 2.95 -13.24
C ALA A 292 19.11 2.34 -12.19
N ASP A 293 19.66 3.15 -11.29
CA ASP A 293 20.54 2.71 -10.20
C ASP A 293 19.77 2.28 -8.94
N GLN A 294 18.50 2.68 -8.79
CA GLN A 294 17.69 2.38 -7.61
C GLN A 294 17.30 0.90 -7.56
N ARG A 295 17.67 0.24 -6.46
CA ARG A 295 17.42 -1.20 -6.23
C ARG A 295 16.23 -1.46 -5.31
N GLU A 296 15.83 -0.48 -4.52
CA GLU A 296 14.86 -0.60 -3.43
C GLU A 296 13.81 0.50 -3.56
N LEU A 297 12.64 0.16 -4.09
CA LEU A 297 11.47 1.02 -4.08
C LEU A 297 10.53 0.52 -2.99
N ILE A 298 10.24 1.34 -1.97
CA ILE A 298 9.34 0.92 -0.88
C ILE A 298 8.27 1.97 -0.65
N GLY A 299 7.00 1.60 -0.86
CA GLY A 299 5.87 2.48 -0.59
C GLY A 299 5.81 2.86 0.88
N MET A 300 5.76 1.84 1.74
CA MET A 300 5.79 1.98 3.18
C MET A 300 6.62 0.84 3.79
N SER A 301 7.57 1.12 4.67
CA SER A 301 8.24 0.11 5.49
C SER A 301 7.95 0.40 6.96
N VAL A 302 7.41 -0.57 7.69
CA VAL A 302 7.15 -0.46 9.13
C VAL A 302 7.76 -1.67 9.81
N VAL A 303 8.93 -1.44 10.42
CA VAL A 303 9.72 -2.46 11.09
C VAL A 303 9.71 -2.18 12.59
N SER A 304 8.87 -2.97 13.27
CA SER A 304 8.57 -3.08 14.70
C SER A 304 7.31 -2.36 15.16
N GLY A 305 6.90 -2.64 16.39
CA GLY A 305 5.85 -1.94 17.11
C GLY A 305 4.78 -2.83 17.71
N ASP A 306 4.39 -2.48 18.95
CA ASP A 306 3.22 -3.06 19.58
C ASP A 306 1.99 -2.16 19.42
N SER A 307 0.86 -2.73 19.01
CA SER A 307 -0.39 -2.02 18.74
C SER A 307 -0.25 -0.95 17.64
N VAL A 308 0.47 -1.27 16.56
CA VAL A 308 0.57 -0.41 15.36
C VAL A 308 -0.64 -0.61 14.46
N VAL A 309 -1.20 0.49 13.93
CA VAL A 309 -2.32 0.47 12.98
C VAL A 309 -1.94 1.18 11.69
N ILE A 310 -2.05 0.47 10.56
CA ILE A 310 -1.86 1.02 9.21
C ILE A 310 -3.19 0.91 8.46
N GLN A 311 -3.92 2.01 8.27
CA GLN A 311 -5.30 1.97 7.77
C GLN A 311 -5.63 2.94 6.63
N GLY A 312 -6.34 2.49 5.60
CA GLY A 312 -6.94 3.38 4.60
C GLY A 312 -5.95 4.10 3.67
N ASN A 313 -4.66 3.76 3.72
CA ASN A 313 -3.63 4.37 2.89
C ASN A 313 -3.76 3.88 1.42
N VAL A 314 -3.45 4.75 0.46
CA VAL A 314 -3.46 4.45 -0.97
C VAL A 314 -2.06 4.58 -1.54
N LEU A 315 -1.49 3.48 -2.00
CA LEU A 315 -0.14 3.38 -2.55
C LEU A 315 -0.23 2.95 -4.02
N ARG A 316 0.19 3.80 -4.95
CA ARG A 316 0.14 3.54 -6.40
C ARG A 316 1.48 3.84 -7.06
N CYS A 317 2.23 2.80 -7.38
CA CYS A 317 3.58 2.94 -7.92
C CYS A 317 3.62 3.82 -9.20
N GLY A 318 2.60 3.67 -10.05
CA GLY A 318 2.43 4.45 -11.28
C GLY A 318 3.29 3.95 -12.43
N ALA A 319 3.25 4.65 -13.57
CA ALA A 319 3.95 4.24 -14.81
C ALA A 319 5.49 4.12 -14.65
N GLY A 320 6.07 4.70 -13.60
CA GLY A 320 7.49 4.52 -13.26
C GLY A 320 7.86 3.09 -12.86
N CYS A 321 6.88 2.22 -12.54
CA CYS A 321 7.11 0.90 -11.97
C CYS A 321 6.75 -0.27 -12.89
N ASP A 322 6.28 -0.01 -14.12
CA ASP A 322 5.74 -1.04 -15.03
C ASP A 322 6.70 -2.20 -15.35
N ASN A 323 8.01 -2.01 -15.12
CA ASN A 323 9.06 -3.01 -15.36
C ASN A 323 9.86 -3.41 -14.10
N SER A 324 9.55 -2.89 -12.92
CA SER A 324 10.36 -3.16 -11.73
C SER A 324 9.98 -4.51 -11.10
N GLU A 325 10.82 -5.53 -11.29
CA GLU A 325 10.88 -6.74 -10.43
C GLU A 325 11.32 -6.45 -8.99
N ARG A 326 11.27 -5.19 -8.59
CA ARG A 326 11.84 -4.63 -7.38
C ARG A 326 10.79 -3.76 -6.74
N GLY A 327 10.60 -3.97 -5.46
CA GLY A 327 9.90 -3.04 -4.61
C GLY A 327 8.67 -3.60 -3.93
N TRP A 328 8.35 -2.95 -2.82
CA TRP A 328 7.35 -3.36 -1.85
C TRP A 328 6.32 -2.24 -1.76
N GLY A 329 5.04 -2.56 -1.88
CA GLY A 329 3.98 -1.62 -1.54
C GLY A 329 4.04 -1.36 -0.04
N MET A 330 3.90 -2.42 0.75
CA MET A 330 4.18 -2.39 2.19
C MET A 330 5.18 -3.48 2.57
N GLU A 331 6.22 -3.11 3.31
CA GLU A 331 7.10 -4.02 4.05
C GLU A 331 6.74 -3.93 5.55
N LEU A 332 6.44 -5.06 6.18
CA LEU A 332 5.87 -5.14 7.53
C LEU A 332 6.70 -6.10 8.37
N GLY A 333 7.30 -5.66 9.48
CA GLY A 333 8.20 -6.49 10.27
C GLY A 333 8.42 -6.05 11.72
N GLY A 334 9.40 -6.67 12.40
CA GLY A 334 9.86 -6.36 13.76
C GLY A 334 9.19 -7.18 14.88
N ALA A 335 8.92 -6.55 16.03
CA ALA A 335 8.29 -7.19 17.19
C ALA A 335 6.96 -6.50 17.54
N GLY A 336 6.05 -7.20 18.22
CA GLY A 336 4.75 -6.69 18.67
C GLY A 336 3.56 -7.00 17.76
N THR A 337 2.44 -6.33 18.04
CA THR A 337 1.16 -6.51 17.35
C THR A 337 0.92 -5.44 16.27
N LEU A 338 0.56 -5.87 15.06
CA LEU A 338 0.32 -5.01 13.89
C LEU A 338 -1.04 -5.29 13.24
N ALA A 339 -1.79 -4.24 12.95
CA ALA A 339 -3.03 -4.30 12.17
C ALA A 339 -2.90 -3.48 10.88
N VAL A 340 -3.09 -4.10 9.72
CA VAL A 340 -3.05 -3.47 8.40
C VAL A 340 -4.43 -3.62 7.76
N GLN A 341 -5.17 -2.52 7.65
CA GLN A 341 -6.60 -2.54 7.36
C GLN A 341 -7.01 -1.64 6.19
N ARG A 342 -7.82 -2.15 5.25
CA ARG A 342 -8.49 -1.34 4.21
C ARG A 342 -7.54 -0.46 3.36
N ASN A 343 -6.27 -0.82 3.25
CA ASN A 343 -5.30 -0.10 2.41
C ASN A 343 -5.46 -0.52 0.94
N VAL A 344 -5.11 0.36 0.01
CA VAL A 344 -5.04 0.07 -1.43
C VAL A 344 -3.58 0.10 -1.87
N VAL A 345 -3.11 -0.96 -2.51
CA VAL A 345 -1.73 -1.09 -3.01
C VAL A 345 -1.75 -1.52 -4.47
N GLN A 346 -1.07 -0.79 -5.36
CA GLN A 346 -1.06 -1.08 -6.80
C GLN A 346 0.29 -0.87 -7.46
N GLY A 347 0.70 -1.81 -8.32
CA GLY A 347 1.85 -1.66 -9.23
C GLY A 347 3.23 -1.96 -8.61
N PHE A 348 3.28 -2.69 -7.49
CA PHE A 348 4.53 -3.06 -6.80
C PHE A 348 4.84 -4.55 -6.99
N ALA A 349 6.11 -4.94 -7.07
CA ALA A 349 6.47 -6.35 -7.18
C ALA A 349 5.89 -7.19 -6.02
N ILE A 350 5.98 -6.69 -4.79
CA ILE A 350 5.26 -7.28 -3.64
C ILE A 350 4.23 -6.27 -3.16
N GLY A 351 2.96 -6.66 -3.08
CA GLY A 351 1.89 -5.81 -2.55
C GLY A 351 2.06 -5.59 -1.04
N LEU A 352 1.78 -6.63 -0.24
CA LEU A 352 1.98 -6.65 1.21
C LEU A 352 3.01 -7.71 1.60
N GLY A 353 4.21 -7.28 1.99
CA GLY A 353 5.29 -8.11 2.47
C GLY A 353 5.31 -8.25 3.99
N VAL A 354 5.39 -9.48 4.50
CA VAL A 354 5.39 -9.76 5.95
C VAL A 354 6.68 -10.49 6.38
N ALA A 355 7.46 -9.85 7.25
CA ALA A 355 8.70 -10.34 7.85
C ALA A 355 8.43 -11.06 9.20
N ILE A 356 9.38 -10.99 10.14
CA ILE A 356 9.19 -11.39 11.55
C ILE A 356 8.21 -10.40 12.19
N LEU A 357 7.23 -10.88 12.98
CA LEU A 357 6.30 -10.13 13.84
C LEU A 357 5.86 -11.05 14.99
N ASP A 358 5.28 -10.52 16.08
CA ASP A 358 4.62 -11.38 17.08
C ASP A 358 3.17 -11.70 16.68
N SER A 359 2.41 -10.71 16.21
CA SER A 359 1.11 -10.96 15.62
C SER A 359 0.75 -9.94 14.55
N VAL A 360 0.21 -10.41 13.43
CA VAL A 360 -0.21 -9.55 12.31
C VAL A 360 -1.63 -9.87 11.87
N THR A 361 -2.42 -8.83 11.62
CA THR A 361 -3.75 -8.94 11.02
C THR A 361 -3.80 -8.08 9.76
N LEU A 362 -4.00 -8.72 8.60
CA LEU A 362 -4.24 -8.07 7.32
C LEU A 362 -5.74 -8.19 7.00
N ASP A 363 -6.50 -7.11 7.16
CA ASP A 363 -7.97 -7.13 7.04
C ASP A 363 -8.50 -6.18 5.94
N GLY A 364 -9.25 -6.71 4.97
CA GLY A 364 -9.95 -5.90 3.98
C GLY A 364 -9.07 -5.03 3.06
N ASN A 365 -7.77 -5.31 2.95
CA ASN A 365 -6.88 -4.58 2.04
C ASN A 365 -7.14 -4.98 0.58
N ALA A 366 -6.86 -4.06 -0.35
CA ALA A 366 -6.99 -4.28 -1.78
C ALA A 366 -5.63 -4.16 -2.47
N VAL A 367 -5.18 -5.23 -3.13
CA VAL A 367 -3.88 -5.32 -3.81
C VAL A 367 -4.11 -5.59 -5.29
N TYR A 368 -3.55 -4.75 -6.16
CA TYR A 368 -3.74 -4.80 -7.60
C TYR A 368 -2.40 -4.85 -8.34
N ASP A 369 -2.34 -5.57 -9.46
CA ASP A 369 -1.25 -5.50 -10.43
C ASP A 369 0.15 -5.60 -9.77
N SER A 370 0.35 -6.67 -8.98
CA SER A 370 1.61 -6.96 -8.28
C SER A 370 2.25 -8.25 -8.80
N HIS A 371 3.50 -8.58 -8.44
CA HIS A 371 4.00 -9.94 -8.72
C HIS A 371 3.45 -10.94 -7.68
N SER A 372 3.52 -10.58 -6.41
CA SER A 372 2.89 -11.30 -5.30
C SER A 372 1.95 -10.37 -4.53
N GLY A 373 0.70 -10.81 -4.31
CA GLY A 373 -0.31 -9.99 -3.62
C GLY A 373 0.03 -9.78 -2.15
N ILE A 374 0.09 -10.88 -1.39
CA ILE A 374 0.53 -10.93 0.01
C ILE A 374 1.66 -11.97 0.09
N TYR A 375 2.84 -11.56 0.54
CA TYR A 375 4.04 -12.40 0.58
C TYR A 375 4.65 -12.48 1.99
N LYS A 376 4.69 -13.68 2.58
CA LYS A 376 5.44 -13.97 3.81
C LYS A 376 6.89 -14.33 3.46
N PHE A 377 7.86 -13.48 3.80
CA PHE A 377 9.28 -13.76 3.53
C PHE A 377 10.02 -14.32 4.75
N ASN A 378 11.07 -15.10 4.50
CA ASN A 378 11.85 -15.79 5.53
C ASN A 378 13.01 -14.94 6.05
N ASN A 379 12.80 -14.36 7.22
CA ASN A 379 13.86 -13.78 8.06
C ASN A 379 13.91 -14.47 9.44
N GLY A 380 13.42 -15.72 9.54
CA GLY A 380 13.23 -16.42 10.81
C GLY A 380 11.75 -16.51 11.26
N PRO A 381 11.49 -17.20 12.38
CA PRO A 381 10.13 -17.53 12.80
C PRO A 381 9.35 -16.31 13.28
N VAL A 382 8.12 -16.14 12.79
CA VAL A 382 7.10 -15.31 13.44
C VAL A 382 6.74 -15.96 14.76
N SER A 383 6.95 -15.25 15.86
CA SER A 383 6.82 -15.75 17.24
C SER A 383 5.38 -16.00 17.68
N GLY A 384 4.38 -15.51 16.94
CA GLY A 384 2.96 -15.77 17.19
C GLY A 384 2.11 -15.96 15.93
N SER A 385 1.07 -15.13 15.74
CA SER A 385 -0.07 -15.43 14.86
C SER A 385 -0.27 -14.50 13.67
N MET A 386 -0.64 -15.06 12.51
CA MET A 386 -0.99 -14.30 11.30
C MET A 386 -2.45 -14.52 10.92
N ARG A 387 -3.20 -13.44 10.69
CA ARG A 387 -4.56 -13.47 10.12
C ARG A 387 -4.59 -12.67 8.83
N VAL A 388 -5.19 -13.25 7.79
CA VAL A 388 -5.36 -12.61 6.47
C VAL A 388 -6.84 -12.77 6.11
N THR A 389 -7.62 -11.73 6.36
CA THR A 389 -9.08 -11.76 6.32
C THR A 389 -9.64 -10.78 5.29
N GLY A 390 -10.58 -11.22 4.46
CA GLY A 390 -11.40 -10.32 3.62
C GLY A 390 -10.64 -9.47 2.59
N ASN A 391 -9.36 -9.74 2.32
CA ASN A 391 -8.55 -8.96 1.39
C ASN A 391 -8.98 -9.24 -0.06
N HIS A 392 -8.91 -8.23 -0.92
CA HIS A 392 -9.10 -8.35 -2.37
C HIS A 392 -7.75 -8.31 -3.06
N ILE A 393 -7.39 -9.35 -3.80
CA ILE A 393 -6.11 -9.45 -4.51
C ILE A 393 -6.43 -9.71 -5.98
N GLU A 394 -5.95 -8.84 -6.86
CA GLU A 394 -6.25 -8.93 -8.29
C GLU A 394 -5.00 -8.79 -9.13
N ASN A 395 -4.90 -9.67 -10.13
CA ASN A 395 -3.85 -9.64 -11.13
C ASN A 395 -2.43 -9.74 -10.53
N ALA A 396 -2.28 -10.43 -9.40
CA ALA A 396 -0.97 -10.86 -8.95
C ALA A 396 -0.34 -11.79 -10.02
N ARG A 397 0.87 -11.49 -10.49
CA ARG A 397 1.54 -12.17 -11.60
C ARG A 397 1.77 -13.64 -11.29
N ASP A 398 2.34 -13.90 -10.12
CA ASP A 398 2.96 -15.17 -9.74
C ASP A 398 2.17 -15.86 -8.62
N CYS A 399 1.74 -15.15 -7.57
CA CYS A 399 0.86 -15.70 -6.54
C CYS A 399 0.01 -14.69 -5.77
N GLY A 400 -1.20 -15.10 -5.35
CA GLY A 400 -2.12 -14.27 -4.57
C GLY A 400 -1.65 -14.08 -3.12
N ILE A 401 -1.72 -15.14 -2.31
CA ILE A 401 -1.21 -15.22 -0.94
C ILE A 401 -0.17 -16.35 -0.88
N CYS A 402 1.07 -16.03 -0.54
CA CYS A 402 2.19 -16.96 -0.65
C CYS A 402 3.32 -16.62 0.31
N GLY A 403 4.32 -17.49 0.36
CA GLY A 403 5.53 -17.26 1.14
C GLY A 403 6.01 -18.48 1.93
N GLU A 404 6.99 -18.25 2.77
CA GLU A 404 7.59 -19.23 3.66
C GLU A 404 6.90 -19.17 5.03
N TRP A 405 6.02 -20.14 5.30
CA TRP A 405 5.14 -20.14 6.47
C TRP A 405 5.83 -20.63 7.77
N SER A 406 7.08 -20.22 7.98
CA SER A 406 7.84 -20.43 9.23
C SER A 406 7.24 -19.60 10.38
N LEU A 407 6.09 -20.05 10.89
CA LEU A 407 5.35 -19.43 11.99
C LEU A 407 5.29 -20.42 13.17
N THR A 408 5.25 -19.91 14.41
CA THR A 408 5.03 -20.75 15.61
C THR A 408 3.54 -21.08 15.83
N ARG A 409 2.63 -20.30 15.25
CA ARG A 409 1.19 -20.58 15.18
C ARG A 409 0.74 -20.54 13.73
N ALA A 410 -0.20 -21.40 13.35
CA ALA A 410 -0.72 -21.39 12.00
C ALA A 410 -1.31 -20.03 11.59
N PRO A 411 -1.19 -19.67 10.29
CA PRO A 411 -1.93 -18.55 9.76
C PRO A 411 -3.39 -18.97 9.53
N VAL A 412 -4.29 -18.00 9.66
CA VAL A 412 -5.69 -18.13 9.25
C VAL A 412 -5.92 -17.24 8.04
N LEU A 413 -6.25 -17.86 6.91
CA LEU A 413 -6.54 -17.19 5.63
C LEU A 413 -8.04 -17.33 5.38
N SER A 414 -8.83 -16.26 5.55
CA SER A 414 -10.29 -16.37 5.49
C SER A 414 -11.01 -15.28 4.70
N GLY A 415 -12.03 -15.66 3.94
CA GLY A 415 -12.91 -14.72 3.22
C GLY A 415 -12.22 -13.84 2.17
N ASN A 416 -10.97 -14.11 1.80
CA ASN A 416 -10.23 -13.32 0.81
C ASN A 416 -10.78 -13.59 -0.59
N THR A 417 -10.79 -12.55 -1.42
CA THR A 417 -11.03 -12.64 -2.86
C THR A 417 -9.70 -12.57 -3.59
N ILE A 418 -9.46 -13.51 -4.49
CA ILE A 418 -8.24 -13.57 -5.30
C ILE A 418 -8.65 -13.77 -6.75
N ALA A 419 -8.28 -12.86 -7.64
CA ALA A 419 -8.62 -12.92 -9.06
C ALA A 419 -7.36 -12.78 -9.94
N ARG A 420 -7.34 -13.53 -11.05
CA ARG A 420 -6.23 -13.48 -12.02
C ARG A 420 -6.74 -13.59 -13.44
N GLU A 421 -6.60 -12.51 -14.19
CA GLU A 421 -6.89 -12.44 -15.63
C GLU A 421 -5.70 -12.93 -16.45
N ALA A 422 -5.93 -13.90 -17.33
CA ALA A 422 -4.94 -14.44 -18.25
C ALA A 422 -4.55 -13.40 -19.32
N GLY A 423 -3.25 -13.28 -19.60
CA GLY A 423 -2.72 -12.29 -20.55
C GLY A 423 -2.51 -10.89 -19.95
N ARG A 424 -2.82 -10.68 -18.66
CA ARG A 424 -2.56 -9.40 -17.98
C ARG A 424 -1.07 -9.06 -17.90
N TRP A 425 -0.20 -10.07 -17.85
CA TRP A 425 1.25 -9.85 -17.78
C TRP A 425 1.98 -10.35 -19.02
N ALA A 426 3.05 -9.64 -19.38
CA ALA A 426 3.94 -10.06 -20.45
C ALA A 426 4.57 -11.43 -20.15
N GLY A 427 4.42 -12.35 -21.11
CA GLY A 427 4.89 -13.72 -20.95
C GLY A 427 4.08 -14.56 -19.97
N ASP A 428 2.77 -14.34 -19.85
CA ASP A 428 1.85 -15.27 -19.15
C ASP A 428 1.83 -16.68 -19.76
N ALA A 429 2.16 -16.79 -21.05
CA ALA A 429 2.29 -18.06 -21.75
C ALA A 429 3.38 -18.94 -21.09
N GLY A 430 2.97 -20.13 -20.64
CA GLY A 430 3.84 -21.09 -19.93
C GLY A 430 4.03 -20.83 -18.43
N ARG A 431 3.50 -19.74 -17.86
CA ARG A 431 3.65 -19.46 -16.42
C ARG A 431 2.75 -20.37 -15.58
N ARG A 432 3.15 -20.56 -14.32
CA ARG A 432 2.27 -21.06 -13.27
C ARG A 432 1.83 -19.90 -12.38
N TYR A 433 0.54 -19.85 -12.07
CA TYR A 433 -0.03 -18.96 -11.06
C TYR A 433 -0.62 -19.78 -9.93
N VAL A 434 -0.54 -19.31 -8.68
CA VAL A 434 -1.23 -19.92 -7.54
C VAL A 434 -1.92 -18.85 -6.69
N GLY A 435 -3.23 -18.99 -6.48
CA GLY A 435 -3.99 -18.09 -5.64
C GLY A 435 -3.54 -18.13 -4.17
N ILE A 436 -3.43 -19.32 -3.57
CA ILE A 436 -2.88 -19.52 -2.22
C ILE A 436 -1.82 -20.63 -2.23
N ILE A 437 -0.59 -20.34 -1.80
CA ILE A 437 0.43 -21.37 -1.53
C ILE A 437 0.36 -21.71 -0.04
N ALA A 438 0.07 -22.97 0.28
CA ALA A 438 0.20 -23.51 1.63
C ALA A 438 1.52 -24.30 1.75
N SER A 439 2.35 -23.97 2.73
CA SER A 439 3.56 -24.72 3.07
C SER A 439 3.53 -25.14 4.55
N PRO A 440 4.50 -25.97 4.99
CA PRO A 440 4.59 -26.43 6.35
C PRO A 440 4.79 -25.26 7.31
N VAL A 441 4.18 -25.38 8.49
CA VAL A 441 4.45 -24.53 9.66
C VAL A 441 5.50 -25.20 10.55
N THR A 442 6.02 -24.47 11.55
CA THR A 442 7.00 -25.02 12.50
C THR A 442 6.41 -26.22 13.25
N SER A 443 7.21 -27.26 13.50
CA SER A 443 6.77 -28.44 14.25
C SER A 443 6.14 -28.06 15.60
N GLY A 444 4.94 -28.55 15.88
CA GLY A 444 4.17 -28.22 17.09
C GLY A 444 3.29 -26.97 16.98
N ALA A 445 3.34 -26.22 15.88
CA ALA A 445 2.37 -25.18 15.59
C ALA A 445 0.96 -25.77 15.39
N SER A 446 -0.07 -24.96 15.63
CA SER A 446 -1.43 -25.28 15.17
C SER A 446 -1.45 -25.43 13.64
N ALA A 447 -2.46 -26.13 13.10
CA ALA A 447 -2.57 -26.34 11.66
C ALA A 447 -3.23 -25.17 10.92
N MET A 448 -2.77 -24.91 9.68
CA MET A 448 -3.23 -23.80 8.83
C MET A 448 -4.73 -23.92 8.51
N GLN A 449 -5.43 -22.78 8.49
CA GLN A 449 -6.84 -22.71 8.13
C GLN A 449 -7.02 -21.83 6.88
N ILE A 450 -7.59 -22.41 5.83
CA ILE A 450 -7.93 -21.74 4.56
C ILE A 450 -9.45 -21.85 4.39
N GLN A 451 -10.19 -20.80 4.75
CA GLN A 451 -11.64 -20.90 4.93
C GLN A 451 -12.47 -19.78 4.29
N GLY A 452 -13.47 -20.13 3.48
CA GLY A 452 -14.39 -19.16 2.86
C GLY A 452 -13.76 -18.24 1.80
N ASN A 453 -12.55 -18.54 1.33
CA ASN A 453 -11.87 -17.73 0.30
C ASN A 453 -12.51 -17.97 -1.07
N ARG A 454 -12.40 -16.98 -1.97
CA ARG A 454 -12.90 -17.05 -3.34
C ARG A 454 -11.76 -16.78 -4.31
N LEU A 455 -11.55 -17.71 -5.23
CA LEU A 455 -10.43 -17.70 -6.16
C LEU A 455 -10.95 -17.83 -7.59
N LEU A 456 -10.56 -16.90 -8.46
CA LEU A 456 -11.10 -16.78 -9.81
C LEU A 456 -10.00 -16.62 -10.86
N LEU A 457 -9.99 -17.51 -11.84
CA LEU A 457 -9.13 -17.46 -13.03
C LEU A 457 -9.97 -16.95 -14.22
N GLU A 458 -9.53 -15.89 -14.87
CA GLU A 458 -10.32 -15.15 -15.87
C GLU A 458 -9.63 -15.03 -17.23
N GLY A 459 -10.43 -14.66 -18.22
CA GLY A 459 -10.00 -14.44 -19.60
C GLY A 459 -10.06 -15.71 -20.43
N SER A 460 -9.83 -15.54 -21.73
CA SER A 460 -9.54 -16.65 -22.62
C SER A 460 -8.07 -17.05 -22.44
N ALA A 461 -7.83 -18.27 -21.95
CA ALA A 461 -6.91 -19.19 -22.60
C ALA A 461 -5.59 -18.61 -23.17
N ALA A 462 -4.84 -17.83 -22.39
CA ALA A 462 -3.49 -17.44 -22.79
C ALA A 462 -2.62 -18.71 -22.82
N ALA A 463 -2.18 -19.12 -24.01
CA ALA A 463 -1.59 -20.43 -24.26
C ALA A 463 -0.49 -20.80 -23.24
N GLY A 464 -0.81 -21.71 -22.32
CA GLY A 464 0.12 -22.23 -21.31
C GLY A 464 0.10 -21.57 -19.91
N LEU A 465 -0.83 -20.65 -19.58
CA LEU A 465 -0.95 -20.17 -18.19
C LEU A 465 -1.62 -21.23 -17.28
N HIS A 466 -0.86 -21.89 -16.42
CA HIS A 466 -1.40 -22.89 -15.48
C HIS A 466 -1.74 -22.25 -14.12
N GLY A 467 -2.99 -21.81 -13.94
CA GLY A 467 -3.49 -21.28 -12.67
C GLY A 467 -3.96 -22.35 -11.68
N TRP A 468 -3.72 -22.15 -10.40
CA TRP A 468 -4.23 -23.02 -9.32
C TRP A 468 -4.92 -22.20 -8.26
N GLY A 469 -6.00 -22.74 -7.68
CA GLY A 469 -6.63 -22.16 -6.50
C GLY A 469 -5.68 -22.21 -5.30
N VAL A 470 -5.50 -23.40 -4.73
CA VAL A 470 -4.51 -23.65 -3.67
C VAL A 470 -3.42 -24.60 -4.17
N CYS A 471 -2.16 -24.35 -3.81
CA CYS A 471 -1.08 -25.33 -3.95
C CYS A 471 -0.60 -25.78 -2.56
N LEU A 472 -0.59 -27.09 -2.32
CA LEU A 472 -0.10 -27.73 -1.10
C LEU A 472 1.35 -28.18 -1.29
N CYS A 473 2.30 -27.38 -0.78
CA CYS A 473 3.75 -27.53 -0.94
C CYS A 473 4.41 -28.10 0.33
N GLY A 474 3.89 -29.22 0.85
CA GLY A 474 4.45 -29.92 2.02
C GLY A 474 5.19 -31.20 1.65
N VAL A 475 5.85 -31.86 2.61
CA VAL A 475 6.49 -33.18 2.46
C VAL A 475 6.20 -34.02 3.69
N ASN A 476 6.09 -35.34 3.56
CA ASN A 476 5.98 -36.25 4.72
C ASN A 476 4.87 -35.87 5.74
N ALA A 477 3.67 -35.53 5.26
CA ALA A 477 2.49 -35.17 6.07
C ALA A 477 2.66 -33.94 6.99
N ASN A 478 3.63 -33.06 6.73
CA ASN A 478 3.82 -31.82 7.50
C ASN A 478 2.77 -30.71 7.25
N LEU A 479 1.68 -31.03 6.54
CA LEU A 479 0.44 -30.24 6.49
C LEU A 479 -0.69 -30.88 7.31
N SER A 480 -0.39 -31.83 8.19
CA SER A 480 -1.39 -32.53 9.01
C SER A 480 -2.24 -31.56 9.85
N GLY A 481 -3.55 -31.77 9.83
CA GLY A 481 -4.56 -30.90 10.43
C GLY A 481 -4.98 -29.70 9.57
N LEU A 482 -4.29 -29.40 8.47
CA LEU A 482 -4.61 -28.25 7.62
C LEU A 482 -6.03 -28.39 7.08
N THR A 483 -6.84 -27.35 7.25
CA THR A 483 -8.25 -27.35 6.84
C THR A 483 -8.47 -26.38 5.68
N LEU A 484 -8.98 -26.92 4.56
CA LEU A 484 -9.57 -26.15 3.47
C LEU A 484 -11.09 -26.26 3.58
N SER A 485 -11.78 -25.21 4.02
CA SER A 485 -13.23 -25.25 4.23
C SER A 485 -14.03 -24.14 3.54
N GLY A 486 -15.13 -24.48 2.87
CA GLY A 486 -16.06 -23.49 2.31
C GLY A 486 -15.47 -22.56 1.24
N ASN A 487 -14.33 -22.90 0.63
CA ASN A 487 -13.71 -22.07 -0.39
C ASN A 487 -14.38 -22.28 -1.75
N TRP A 488 -14.37 -21.25 -2.60
CA TRP A 488 -14.86 -21.30 -3.97
C TRP A 488 -13.71 -21.10 -4.96
N PHE A 489 -13.60 -21.98 -5.95
CA PHE A 489 -12.58 -21.98 -6.99
C PHE A 489 -13.27 -21.96 -8.36
N GLY A 490 -13.03 -20.93 -9.17
CA GLY A 490 -13.75 -20.70 -10.42
C GLY A 490 -12.85 -20.35 -11.60
N GLY A 491 -13.27 -20.77 -12.80
CA GLY A 491 -12.73 -20.31 -14.09
C GLY A 491 -13.79 -19.61 -14.96
N SER A 492 -13.37 -18.72 -15.87
CA SER A 492 -14.26 -18.16 -16.91
C SER A 492 -14.46 -19.07 -18.14
N GLY A 493 -13.73 -20.19 -18.24
CA GLY A 493 -13.95 -21.24 -19.24
C GLY A 493 -12.68 -21.79 -19.90
N GLY A 494 -12.68 -23.09 -20.19
CA GLY A 494 -11.57 -23.83 -20.81
C GLY A 494 -10.73 -24.64 -19.80
N ASP A 495 -9.83 -25.48 -20.31
CA ASP A 495 -9.04 -26.45 -19.53
C ASP A 495 -7.88 -25.83 -18.70
N TRP A 496 -8.17 -24.73 -18.00
CA TRP A 496 -7.18 -23.94 -17.28
C TRP A 496 -7.08 -24.37 -15.83
N GLY A 497 -6.07 -25.21 -15.56
CA GLY A 497 -5.60 -25.50 -14.21
C GLY A 497 -6.63 -26.19 -13.32
N GLY A 498 -6.57 -25.92 -12.02
CA GLY A 498 -7.49 -26.57 -11.09
C GLY A 498 -7.61 -25.97 -9.69
N GLY A 499 -8.56 -26.51 -8.94
CA GLY A 499 -8.90 -26.01 -7.60
C GLY A 499 -7.76 -26.18 -6.60
N VAL A 500 -7.22 -27.40 -6.50
CA VAL A 500 -6.10 -27.72 -5.60
C VAL A 500 -5.01 -28.51 -6.31
N LEU A 501 -3.77 -28.05 -6.23
CA LEU A 501 -2.58 -28.83 -6.58
C LEU A 501 -1.94 -29.41 -5.31
N ILE A 502 -1.69 -30.71 -5.29
CA ILE A 502 -0.90 -31.38 -4.24
C ILE A 502 0.45 -31.71 -4.86
N ASN A 503 1.51 -31.00 -4.46
CA ASN A 503 2.72 -30.91 -5.29
C ASN A 503 3.95 -31.67 -4.76
N ALA A 504 3.77 -32.59 -3.80
CA ALA A 504 4.89 -33.31 -3.22
C ALA A 504 4.49 -34.58 -2.44
N GLU A 505 5.48 -35.45 -2.27
CA GLU A 505 5.35 -36.77 -1.63
C GLU A 505 4.75 -36.65 -0.22
N ARG A 506 3.55 -37.21 -0.07
CA ARG A 506 2.79 -37.27 1.19
C ARG A 506 2.40 -35.91 1.77
N ALA A 507 2.44 -34.83 0.99
CA ALA A 507 2.03 -33.49 1.44
C ALA A 507 0.62 -33.46 2.08
N ALA A 508 -0.32 -34.21 1.51
CA ALA A 508 -1.73 -34.23 1.93
C ALA A 508 -2.04 -35.04 3.20
N GLY A 509 -1.06 -35.67 3.85
CA GLY A 509 -1.29 -36.42 5.08
C GLY A 509 -1.87 -35.53 6.19
N GLY A 510 -3.03 -35.91 6.71
CA GLY A 510 -3.81 -35.20 7.73
C GLY A 510 -4.62 -33.98 7.26
N VAL A 511 -4.67 -33.68 5.95
CA VAL A 511 -5.43 -32.52 5.42
C VAL A 511 -6.94 -32.80 5.44
N ARG A 512 -7.77 -31.76 5.65
CA ARG A 512 -9.24 -31.83 5.60
C ARG A 512 -9.82 -30.87 4.56
N PHE A 513 -10.61 -31.40 3.63
CA PHE A 513 -11.35 -30.66 2.61
C PHE A 513 -12.87 -30.69 2.90
N ALA A 514 -13.44 -29.60 3.39
CA ALA A 514 -14.86 -29.57 3.77
C ALA A 514 -15.66 -28.51 3.00
N SER A 515 -16.79 -28.88 2.39
CA SER A 515 -17.75 -27.92 1.81
C SER A 515 -17.18 -26.95 0.75
N ASN A 516 -16.10 -27.32 0.04
CA ASN A 516 -15.52 -26.48 -1.02
C ASN A 516 -16.33 -26.59 -2.31
N GLN A 517 -16.29 -25.55 -3.14
CA GLN A 517 -16.96 -25.48 -4.44
C GLN A 517 -15.94 -25.28 -5.56
N PHE A 518 -16.03 -26.11 -6.61
CA PHE A 518 -15.17 -26.07 -7.78
C PHE A 518 -16.01 -25.77 -9.03
N GLN A 519 -15.67 -24.78 -9.85
CA GLN A 519 -16.49 -24.38 -11.00
C GLN A 519 -15.67 -24.06 -12.26
N ASN A 520 -16.05 -24.64 -13.41
CA ASN A 520 -15.45 -24.35 -14.73
C ASN A 520 -13.91 -24.48 -14.78
N MET A 521 -13.35 -25.56 -14.23
CA MET A 521 -11.91 -25.84 -14.26
C MET A 521 -11.64 -27.20 -14.87
N ALA A 522 -10.42 -27.42 -15.37
CA ALA A 522 -10.02 -28.73 -15.91
C ALA A 522 -10.08 -29.84 -14.84
N MET A 523 -9.74 -29.50 -13.58
CA MET A 523 -9.73 -30.44 -12.47
C MET A 523 -10.02 -29.78 -11.11
N ALA A 524 -10.70 -30.50 -10.23
CA ALA A 524 -10.94 -30.08 -8.86
C ALA A 524 -9.66 -30.22 -8.01
N VAL A 525 -8.98 -31.37 -8.13
CA VAL A 525 -7.73 -31.68 -7.41
C VAL A 525 -6.74 -32.38 -8.34
N ALA A 526 -5.45 -32.07 -8.19
CA ALA A 526 -4.37 -32.56 -9.04
C ALA A 526 -3.11 -32.94 -8.26
N GLY A 527 -2.17 -33.62 -8.95
CA GLY A 527 -0.85 -33.98 -8.43
C GLY A 527 -0.84 -35.16 -7.46
N VAL A 528 -1.97 -35.86 -7.30
CA VAL A 528 -2.06 -36.93 -6.30
C VAL A 528 -1.73 -38.30 -6.88
N HIS A 529 -0.61 -38.84 -6.42
CA HIS A 529 -0.23 -40.21 -6.69
C HIS A 529 -1.12 -41.19 -5.89
N THR A 530 -1.49 -42.31 -6.53
CA THR A 530 -2.40 -43.34 -5.99
C THR A 530 -1.96 -43.91 -4.64
N TRP A 531 -0.66 -43.89 -4.35
CA TRP A 531 -0.07 -44.29 -3.07
C TRP A 531 -0.44 -43.39 -1.86
N LEU A 532 -1.13 -42.27 -2.09
CA LEU A 532 -1.54 -41.31 -1.06
C LEU A 532 -3.01 -41.47 -0.59
N ALA A 533 -3.69 -42.55 -0.99
CA ALA A 533 -5.12 -42.79 -0.77
C ALA A 533 -5.59 -42.88 0.72
N GLY A 534 -4.66 -42.91 1.69
CA GLY A 534 -4.97 -42.84 3.13
C GLY A 534 -4.65 -41.50 3.80
N GLY A 535 -4.29 -40.47 3.04
CA GLY A 535 -3.69 -39.24 3.58
C GLY A 535 -4.67 -38.25 4.20
N PHE A 536 -5.76 -37.90 3.50
CA PHE A 536 -6.59 -36.74 3.79
C PHE A 536 -8.06 -37.14 3.96
N THR A 537 -8.87 -36.23 4.50
CA THR A 537 -10.32 -36.40 4.62
C THR A 537 -11.04 -35.38 3.75
N ALA A 538 -12.16 -35.78 3.14
CA ALA A 538 -12.99 -34.88 2.35
C ALA A 538 -14.48 -35.12 2.62
N SER A 539 -15.29 -34.06 2.68
CA SER A 539 -16.74 -34.17 2.80
C SER A 539 -17.48 -32.93 2.27
N GLY A 540 -18.60 -33.15 1.57
CA GLY A 540 -19.51 -32.09 1.13
C GLY A 540 -18.94 -31.16 0.05
N ASN A 541 -17.85 -31.52 -0.62
CA ASN A 541 -17.29 -30.69 -1.69
C ASN A 541 -18.04 -30.96 -3.00
N THR A 542 -18.32 -29.89 -3.76
CA THR A 542 -19.15 -29.93 -4.96
C THR A 542 -18.41 -29.39 -6.18
N ALA A 543 -18.69 -29.94 -7.36
CA ALA A 543 -18.18 -29.43 -8.62
C ALA A 543 -19.31 -29.00 -9.57
N PHE A 544 -19.01 -28.00 -10.40
CA PHE A 544 -19.89 -27.47 -11.42
C PHE A 544 -19.13 -27.30 -12.73
N ASN A 545 -19.60 -27.93 -13.81
CA ASN A 545 -18.90 -27.94 -15.11
C ASN A 545 -17.42 -28.37 -15.03
N VAL A 546 -17.06 -29.28 -14.12
CA VAL A 546 -15.73 -29.91 -14.09
C VAL A 546 -15.83 -31.26 -14.81
N PRO A 547 -14.94 -31.59 -15.77
CA PRO A 547 -14.93 -32.89 -16.44
C PRO A 547 -14.77 -34.05 -15.45
N THR A 548 -15.42 -35.19 -15.71
CA THR A 548 -15.35 -36.36 -14.81
C THR A 548 -13.93 -36.85 -14.57
N ALA A 549 -13.04 -36.76 -15.58
CA ALA A 549 -11.63 -37.10 -15.45
C ALA A 549 -10.83 -36.12 -14.55
N GLY A 550 -11.36 -34.93 -14.31
CA GLY A 550 -10.84 -33.93 -13.37
C GLY A 550 -11.46 -34.02 -11.97
N LEU A 551 -12.38 -34.96 -11.73
CA LEU A 551 -12.87 -35.31 -10.40
C LEU A 551 -12.00 -36.40 -9.79
N TRP A 552 -11.74 -36.29 -8.49
CA TRP A 552 -10.99 -37.30 -7.76
C TRP A 552 -11.93 -38.06 -6.80
N PRO A 553 -12.03 -39.41 -6.91
CA PRO A 553 -13.00 -40.19 -6.13
C PRO A 553 -12.87 -39.98 -4.61
N GLY A 554 -14.01 -39.82 -3.94
CA GLY A 554 -14.07 -39.57 -2.50
C GLY A 554 -13.76 -38.13 -2.09
N VAL A 555 -13.42 -37.22 -3.02
CA VAL A 555 -13.16 -35.81 -2.70
C VAL A 555 -14.34 -34.90 -3.02
N VAL A 556 -15.03 -35.17 -4.13
CA VAL A 556 -16.14 -34.38 -4.67
C VAL A 556 -17.33 -35.28 -4.90
N ASP A 557 -18.50 -34.88 -4.40
CA ASP A 557 -19.68 -35.74 -4.37
C ASP A 557 -20.33 -35.92 -5.76
N ALA A 558 -20.35 -34.86 -6.59
CA ALA A 558 -20.77 -34.89 -7.99
C ALA A 558 -20.28 -33.65 -8.77
N SER A 559 -20.27 -33.73 -10.10
CA SER A 559 -20.22 -32.58 -11.01
C SER A 559 -21.61 -32.35 -11.61
N ALA A 560 -22.20 -31.19 -11.36
CA ALA A 560 -23.45 -30.78 -12.00
C ALA A 560 -23.16 -29.81 -13.16
N ARG A 561 -23.87 -29.95 -14.29
CA ARG A 561 -23.83 -28.92 -15.33
C ARG A 561 -24.66 -27.72 -14.89
N VAL A 562 -24.06 -26.53 -14.94
CA VAL A 562 -24.67 -25.27 -14.50
C VAL A 562 -24.35 -24.19 -15.53
N ASP A 563 -25.38 -23.68 -16.21
CA ASP A 563 -25.22 -22.53 -17.07
C ASP A 563 -25.08 -21.26 -16.22
N LEU A 564 -24.02 -20.48 -16.47
CA LEU A 564 -23.80 -19.21 -15.77
C LEU A 564 -24.59 -18.08 -16.43
N PRO A 565 -25.24 -17.20 -15.63
CA PRO A 565 -25.74 -15.94 -16.16
C PRO A 565 -24.59 -15.14 -16.77
N ARG A 566 -24.87 -14.36 -17.82
CA ARG A 566 -23.94 -13.33 -18.30
C ARG A 566 -24.29 -12.01 -17.62
N LEU A 567 -23.32 -11.38 -16.95
CA LEU A 567 -23.48 -9.98 -16.57
C LEU A 567 -23.16 -9.07 -17.75
N GLY A 568 -24.02 -8.09 -17.98
CA GLY A 568 -23.66 -6.89 -18.72
C GLY A 568 -23.25 -5.80 -17.73
N LEU A 569 -22.15 -5.09 -17.99
CA LEU A 569 -21.85 -3.81 -17.37
C LEU A 569 -21.79 -2.77 -18.47
N THR A 570 -22.63 -1.75 -18.38
CA THR A 570 -22.65 -0.62 -19.31
C THR A 570 -22.26 0.65 -18.56
N ALA A 571 -21.30 1.40 -19.11
CA ALA A 571 -20.93 2.73 -18.63
C ALA A 571 -21.52 3.78 -19.58
N SER A 572 -22.16 4.80 -19.04
CA SER A 572 -22.68 5.96 -19.77
C SER A 572 -22.36 7.26 -19.01
N ALA A 573 -22.53 8.39 -19.69
CA ALA A 573 -22.24 9.71 -19.15
C ALA A 573 -23.17 10.74 -19.79
N SER A 574 -23.66 11.68 -18.99
CA SER A 574 -24.45 12.83 -19.45
C SER A 574 -24.32 14.00 -18.50
N GLY A 575 -24.07 15.19 -19.04
CA GLY A 575 -23.70 16.37 -18.26
C GLY A 575 -22.51 16.09 -17.32
N SER A 576 -22.71 16.33 -16.01
CA SER A 576 -21.77 15.96 -14.94
C SER A 576 -21.97 14.54 -14.41
N GLN A 577 -23.12 13.91 -14.67
CA GLN A 577 -23.45 12.58 -14.20
C GLN A 577 -22.74 11.51 -15.02
N ARG A 578 -22.31 10.44 -14.35
CA ARG A 578 -21.71 9.25 -14.95
C ARG A 578 -22.44 8.04 -14.41
N THR A 579 -22.97 7.18 -15.26
CA THR A 579 -23.74 6.02 -14.82
C THR A 579 -22.96 4.74 -15.13
N LEU A 580 -22.85 3.83 -14.17
CA LEU A 580 -22.64 2.41 -14.46
C LEU A 580 -23.95 1.67 -14.22
N GLN A 581 -24.32 0.75 -15.11
CA GLN A 581 -25.48 -0.12 -14.95
C GLN A 581 -25.04 -1.58 -15.06
N LEU A 582 -25.30 -2.37 -14.02
CA LEU A 582 -25.14 -3.82 -14.06
C LEU A 582 -26.46 -4.51 -14.40
N SER A 583 -26.45 -5.38 -15.41
CA SER A 583 -27.59 -6.17 -15.89
C SER A 583 -27.25 -7.67 -15.93
N GLY A 584 -28.26 -8.52 -16.03
CA GLY A 584 -28.09 -9.99 -16.06
C GLY A 584 -28.06 -10.69 -14.68
N LEU A 585 -28.37 -9.95 -13.61
CA LEU A 585 -28.66 -10.55 -12.30
C LEU A 585 -30.00 -11.30 -12.32
N ALA A 586 -30.01 -12.53 -11.83
CA ALA A 586 -31.24 -13.29 -11.62
C ALA A 586 -32.14 -12.55 -10.60
N GLY A 587 -33.32 -12.11 -11.05
CA GLY A 587 -34.22 -11.24 -10.27
C GLY A 587 -34.46 -9.85 -10.89
N GLY A 588 -33.76 -9.48 -11.98
CA GLY A 588 -34.07 -8.27 -12.76
C GLY A 588 -33.66 -6.93 -12.12
N SER A 589 -32.97 -6.97 -10.98
CA SER A 589 -32.45 -5.77 -10.31
C SER A 589 -31.25 -5.21 -11.08
N ASN A 590 -31.44 -4.09 -11.76
CA ASN A 590 -30.31 -3.30 -12.25
C ASN A 590 -29.69 -2.53 -11.08
N ALA A 591 -28.37 -2.53 -10.98
CA ALA A 591 -27.64 -1.65 -10.06
C ALA A 591 -27.05 -0.48 -10.84
N THR A 592 -27.35 0.75 -10.39
CA THR A 592 -27.04 1.99 -11.09
C THR A 592 -26.15 2.87 -10.20
N TRP A 593 -24.88 3.08 -10.57
CA TRP A 593 -23.96 3.93 -9.81
C TRP A 593 -23.75 5.27 -10.49
N LEU A 594 -23.91 6.36 -9.75
CA LEU A 594 -23.65 7.72 -10.23
C LEU A 594 -22.25 8.19 -9.78
N PHE A 595 -21.39 8.62 -10.70
CA PHE A 595 -20.17 9.38 -10.36
C PHE A 595 -20.37 10.86 -10.63
N GLY A 596 -20.12 11.64 -9.59
CA GLY A 596 -20.13 13.10 -9.52
C GLY A 596 -19.91 13.48 -8.05
N ASP A 597 -19.17 14.55 -7.78
CA ASP A 597 -18.79 15.11 -6.47
C ASP A 597 -17.82 14.32 -5.55
N GLY A 598 -17.99 13.01 -5.30
CA GLY A 598 -17.10 12.31 -4.35
C GLY A 598 -17.50 10.90 -3.93
N LEU A 599 -17.26 9.90 -4.80
CA LEU A 599 -17.25 8.45 -4.52
C LEU A 599 -18.39 7.88 -3.63
N SER A 600 -19.60 8.46 -3.67
CA SER A 600 -20.77 7.89 -3.02
C SER A 600 -21.48 6.89 -3.94
N ALA A 601 -21.25 5.59 -3.70
CA ALA A 601 -21.92 4.52 -4.44
C ALA A 601 -23.33 4.28 -3.88
N THR A 602 -24.33 4.36 -4.75
CA THR A 602 -25.73 4.06 -4.42
C THR A 602 -26.14 2.71 -5.03
N SER A 603 -26.29 1.66 -4.22
CA SER A 603 -26.70 0.32 -4.71
C SER A 603 -28.02 -0.13 -4.08
N THR A 604 -28.99 -0.46 -4.93
CA THR A 604 -30.24 -1.14 -4.55
C THR A 604 -30.11 -2.67 -4.50
N ALA A 605 -29.01 -3.24 -5.03
CA ALA A 605 -28.78 -4.67 -5.09
C ALA A 605 -27.77 -5.12 -4.01
N SER A 606 -28.21 -6.01 -3.11
CA SER A 606 -27.44 -6.52 -1.97
C SER A 606 -26.32 -7.51 -2.33
N SER A 607 -26.18 -7.89 -3.61
CA SER A 607 -25.30 -8.97 -4.05
C SER A 607 -23.97 -8.51 -4.69
N ILE A 608 -23.82 -7.21 -4.97
CA ILE A 608 -22.59 -6.66 -5.55
C ILE A 608 -21.68 -6.20 -4.41
N ARG A 609 -20.48 -6.79 -4.32
CA ARG A 609 -19.55 -6.53 -3.22
C ARG A 609 -18.40 -5.59 -3.56
N HIS A 610 -17.93 -5.59 -4.81
CA HIS A 610 -16.74 -4.84 -5.21
C HIS A 610 -16.91 -4.17 -6.57
N LEU A 611 -16.62 -2.87 -6.59
CA LEU A 611 -16.54 -2.03 -7.77
C LEU A 611 -15.26 -1.17 -7.63
N TYR A 612 -14.41 -1.17 -8.65
CA TYR A 612 -13.15 -0.43 -8.63
C TYR A 612 -12.73 -0.06 -10.05
N VAL A 613 -11.81 0.92 -10.11
CA VAL A 613 -11.28 1.51 -11.35
C VAL A 613 -9.89 0.93 -11.62
N LEU A 614 -9.69 0.39 -12.81
CA LEU A 614 -8.42 -0.14 -13.32
C LEU A 614 -7.79 0.83 -14.33
N ASN A 615 -6.50 0.64 -14.62
CA ASN A 615 -5.74 1.34 -15.66
C ASN A 615 -5.92 2.87 -15.66
N GLY A 616 -5.46 3.55 -14.60
CA GLY A 616 -5.33 5.01 -14.60
C GLY A 616 -6.63 5.80 -14.80
N GLY A 617 -7.80 5.20 -14.58
CA GLY A 617 -9.09 5.88 -14.74
C GLY A 617 -9.88 5.52 -16.01
N GLN A 618 -9.43 4.57 -16.83
CA GLN A 618 -10.03 4.29 -18.15
C GLN A 618 -10.97 3.07 -18.20
N THR A 619 -10.88 2.13 -17.26
CA THR A 619 -11.73 0.93 -17.24
C THR A 619 -12.29 0.71 -15.85
N MET A 620 -13.58 0.38 -15.75
CA MET A 620 -14.16 -0.11 -14.50
C MET A 620 -14.53 -1.58 -14.61
N ARG A 621 -14.28 -2.30 -13.51
CA ARG A 621 -14.61 -3.70 -13.36
C ARG A 621 -15.55 -3.85 -12.16
N ALA A 622 -16.73 -4.40 -12.44
CA ALA A 622 -17.68 -4.81 -11.42
C ALA A 622 -17.55 -6.32 -11.22
N ARG A 623 -17.40 -6.75 -9.97
CA ARG A 623 -17.45 -8.16 -9.59
C ARG A 623 -18.67 -8.35 -8.69
N ALA A 624 -19.68 -9.03 -9.21
CA ALA A 624 -20.91 -9.27 -8.47
C ALA A 624 -21.03 -10.75 -8.11
N TRP A 625 -21.53 -10.99 -6.90
CA TRP A 625 -22.08 -12.29 -6.56
C TRP A 625 -23.51 -12.32 -7.08
N VAL A 626 -23.89 -13.41 -7.75
CA VAL A 626 -25.29 -13.75 -7.93
C VAL A 626 -25.63 -14.77 -6.85
N GLY A 627 -26.85 -14.77 -6.31
CA GLY A 627 -27.38 -15.81 -5.43
C GLY A 627 -27.58 -17.16 -6.15
N HIS A 628 -26.65 -17.51 -7.04
CA HIS A 628 -26.65 -18.69 -7.89
C HIS A 628 -26.17 -19.91 -7.07
N PRO A 629 -26.80 -21.10 -7.20
CA PRO A 629 -26.42 -22.30 -6.45
C PRO A 629 -24.93 -22.67 -6.49
N SER A 630 -24.24 -22.35 -7.58
CA SER A 630 -22.79 -22.61 -7.75
C SER A 630 -21.87 -21.57 -7.09
N GLY A 631 -22.41 -20.58 -6.37
CA GLY A 631 -21.63 -19.53 -5.71
C GLY A 631 -20.96 -18.52 -6.63
N ALA A 632 -21.24 -18.59 -7.94
CA ALA A 632 -20.44 -18.01 -9.01
C ALA A 632 -20.12 -16.52 -8.85
N TRP A 633 -18.88 -16.17 -9.17
CA TRP A 633 -18.50 -14.80 -9.47
C TRP A 633 -18.72 -14.55 -10.95
N LEU A 634 -19.47 -13.49 -11.22
CA LEU A 634 -19.59 -12.95 -12.56
C LEU A 634 -18.87 -11.62 -12.56
N THR A 635 -17.97 -11.47 -13.51
CA THR A 635 -17.20 -10.25 -13.74
C THR A 635 -17.71 -9.61 -15.01
N ALA A 636 -17.99 -8.31 -14.93
CA ALA A 636 -18.27 -7.50 -16.09
C ALA A 636 -17.36 -6.27 -16.05
N SER A 637 -16.82 -5.90 -17.21
CA SER A 637 -15.91 -4.77 -17.36
C SER A 637 -16.47 -3.82 -18.41
N ALA A 638 -16.37 -2.52 -18.15
CA ALA A 638 -16.79 -1.48 -19.07
C ALA A 638 -15.65 -0.46 -19.20
N ALA A 639 -15.32 -0.11 -20.44
CA ALA A 639 -14.50 1.08 -20.70
C ALA A 639 -15.31 2.30 -20.24
N LEU A 640 -14.67 3.23 -19.53
CA LEU A 640 -15.31 4.48 -19.17
C LEU A 640 -15.24 5.45 -20.36
N PRO A 641 -16.37 6.03 -20.81
CA PRO A 641 -16.35 7.06 -21.86
C PRO A 641 -15.85 8.43 -21.36
N PHE A 642 -15.13 8.46 -20.23
CA PHE A 642 -14.65 9.65 -19.54
C PHE A 642 -13.40 9.29 -18.72
N ALA A 643 -12.46 10.23 -18.60
CA ALA A 643 -11.38 10.09 -17.64
C ALA A 643 -11.93 10.26 -16.21
N VAL A 644 -11.61 9.32 -15.32
CA VAL A 644 -11.75 9.56 -13.88
C VAL A 644 -10.60 10.48 -13.46
N PRO A 645 -10.86 11.64 -12.81
CA PRO A 645 -9.81 12.49 -12.27
C PRO A 645 -8.91 11.69 -11.32
N ALA A 646 -7.59 11.93 -11.38
CA ALA A 646 -6.69 11.41 -10.34
C ALA A 646 -7.10 12.02 -8.97
N PRO A 647 -7.18 11.22 -7.90
CA PRO A 647 -7.69 11.65 -6.59
C PRO A 647 -6.73 12.52 -5.77
#